data_AF-A0A0Q0XF60-F1
#
_entry.id   AF-A0A0Q0XF60-F1
#
_cell.length_a   1.000
_cell.length_b   1.000
_cell.length_c   1.000
_cell.angle_alpha   90.00
_cell.angle_beta   90.00
_cell.angle_gamma   90.00
#
_symmetry.space_group_name_H-M   'P 1'
#
loop_
_entity.id
_entity.type
_entity.pdbx_description
1 polymer ?
#
loop_
_entity_poly.entity_id
_entity_poly.type
_entity_poly.pdbx_seq_one_letter_code
_entity_poly.pdbx_strand_id
1 'polypeptide(L)'
;MDVDGKIEVASYIPADSFFGSPYIDSDVWRESPLPHRHVHGGFQDTDTRFTFYFPTEDSYDGRLFHPLEGAHAGHEDAFGGPMGDVIGGLVLISRLGGYMVESNSGHIGDDIDPRGGDDPTLYGHRASVETARFSKHVAAQIYGAPPHHAYVWGGSGGGRRSPLCLEYGTGVYDGALPFMGGGEIAAHGVTTLMKGAQVMAFASMFNVQRLLRRQAAGVVDAMRPGGSGDPYAGLTTHQREELANLYQLGYPRGDEFMIFSPMGQIWLWSSIADRLASEDADYFTSFWTKPGYIGHDAPDAVADDLLDVTTTVSRVVTGGELLTDPAYAGPEYGGLRVMASLMSAGPDLPMAIEVEGLGDGYRLGAGLQLLSGKAKGRQLYCMGHAGDLLSADGVAEANLLRFRDVEVGDEIHVDNRRFLAFCYYYRHHLMDEPAFDFLRPDGRPIYPQNRVPTMSPLMGVAYSGQYEGKLLWVHHTHDASLWPPQGLVYEAAVRAVRGPEAAGERFRLRWTENAEHIPPAYLPSAPDRATSTWLIDYLPVIEQSLLDLVAWVEQGVEPAGSHYEFRDGRVVLPARAAERGGIQPVVSATVDGGERAEVPAGTAVTLRVDAEVPPGAGTIVAVEWDLDGSGSFADPADVVGTPTAVSLTRTHTYPTPGTRFATARVWSHRDGDRDAVHRRIPNVASVRIVVT
;
A
#
# COMPACT_ATOMS: atom_id res chain seq x y z
N MET A 1 32.16 -11.83 18.06
CA MET A 1 32.54 -11.30 19.39
C MET A 1 31.79 -12.12 20.43
N ASP A 2 32.43 -12.52 21.53
CA ASP A 2 31.68 -13.04 22.67
C ASP A 2 30.70 -11.94 23.13
N VAL A 3 29.47 -12.32 23.48
CA VAL A 3 28.45 -11.40 24.01
C VAL A 3 28.86 -11.05 25.45
N ASP A 4 29.92 -10.28 25.61
CA ASP A 4 30.44 -9.90 26.92
C ASP A 4 29.49 -8.89 27.57
N GLY A 5 28.92 -9.27 28.72
CA GLY A 5 28.03 -8.44 29.53
C GLY A 5 26.54 -8.72 29.28
N LYS A 6 25.86 -9.21 30.33
CA LYS A 6 24.40 -9.36 30.36
C LYS A 6 23.75 -7.97 30.37
N ILE A 7 22.80 -7.74 29.47
CA ILE A 7 22.01 -6.50 29.45
C ILE A 7 21.23 -6.37 30.77
N GLU A 8 21.41 -5.24 31.42
CA GLU A 8 20.71 -4.86 32.64
C GLU A 8 19.37 -4.21 32.26
N VAL A 9 18.28 -4.66 32.87
CA VAL A 9 16.92 -4.18 32.53
C VAL A 9 16.16 -3.61 33.73
N ALA A 10 16.60 -3.90 34.95
CA ALA A 10 15.90 -3.50 36.18
C ALA A 10 16.11 -2.04 36.55
N SER A 11 17.14 -1.37 35.99
CA SER A 11 17.30 0.09 36.16
C SER A 11 16.43 0.92 35.20
N TYR A 12 15.85 0.30 34.17
CA TYR A 12 14.91 0.99 33.29
C TYR A 12 13.54 1.12 33.93
N ILE A 13 13.03 2.35 34.00
CA ILE A 13 11.67 2.64 34.47
C ILE A 13 10.89 3.13 33.26
N PRO A 14 9.83 2.40 32.84
CA PRO A 14 8.99 2.85 31.75
C PRO A 14 8.41 4.24 31.97
N ALA A 15 8.44 5.08 30.94
CA ALA A 15 7.91 6.44 31.02
C ALA A 15 6.37 6.46 30.99
N ASP A 16 5.77 5.44 30.37
CA ASP A 16 4.35 5.21 30.33
C ASP A 16 3.98 4.08 31.31
N SER A 17 3.10 4.39 32.27
CA SER A 17 2.72 3.48 33.37
C SER A 17 1.92 2.26 32.93
N PHE A 18 1.49 2.19 31.67
CA PHE A 18 0.96 0.95 31.12
C PHE A 18 2.06 -0.11 31.14
N PHE A 19 3.22 0.12 30.55
CA PHE A 19 4.22 -0.92 30.38
C PHE A 19 4.82 -1.36 31.73
N GLY A 20 4.85 -2.68 31.96
CA GLY A 20 5.55 -3.27 33.10
C GLY A 20 7.06 -3.25 32.91
N SER A 21 7.79 -3.91 33.81
CA SER A 21 9.25 -3.99 33.68
C SER A 21 9.64 -4.68 32.36
N PRO A 22 10.64 -4.18 31.63
CA PRO A 22 11.12 -4.86 30.44
C PRO A 22 11.79 -6.19 30.83
N TYR A 23 11.74 -7.16 29.92
CA TYR A 23 12.47 -8.42 30.01
C TYR A 23 13.19 -8.71 28.69
N ILE A 24 14.26 -9.50 28.77
CA ILE A 24 14.99 -10.03 27.62
C ILE A 24 14.99 -11.54 27.76
N ASP A 25 14.46 -12.23 26.75
CA ASP A 25 14.42 -13.70 26.70
C ASP A 25 15.43 -14.28 25.68
N SER A 26 15.99 -13.43 24.82
CA SER A 26 17.02 -13.79 23.84
C SER A 26 18.01 -12.66 23.65
N ASP A 27 19.29 -12.97 23.79
CA ASP A 27 20.43 -12.07 23.58
C ASP A 27 21.55 -12.89 22.95
N VAL A 28 21.65 -12.82 21.63
CA VAL A 28 22.53 -13.71 20.84
C VAL A 28 23.27 -12.93 19.77
N TRP A 29 24.50 -13.34 19.50
CA TRP A 29 25.22 -12.89 18.32
C TRP A 29 24.72 -13.62 17.08
N ARG A 30 24.52 -12.90 15.97
CA ARG A 30 24.14 -13.46 14.67
C ARG A 30 25.07 -12.93 13.59
N GLU A 31 25.37 -13.77 12.60
CA GLU A 31 26.20 -13.42 11.44
C GLU A 31 25.38 -12.95 10.21
N SER A 32 24.08 -13.24 10.20
CA SER A 32 23.17 -12.96 9.08
C SER A 32 21.98 -12.10 9.56
N PRO A 33 21.53 -11.07 8.81
CA PRO A 33 21.96 -10.73 7.44
C PRO A 33 23.31 -10.00 7.37
N LEU A 34 23.81 -9.54 8.50
CA LEU A 34 25.18 -9.06 8.74
C LEU A 34 25.54 -9.30 10.22
N PRO A 35 26.81 -9.22 10.63
CA PRO A 35 27.19 -9.43 12.02
C PRO A 35 26.52 -8.40 12.96
N HIS A 36 25.71 -8.88 13.90
CA HIS A 36 24.99 -8.05 14.87
C HIS A 36 24.66 -8.80 16.17
N ARG A 37 24.45 -8.05 17.25
CA ARG A 37 23.83 -8.55 18.48
C ARG A 37 22.31 -8.42 18.36
N HIS A 38 21.62 -9.54 18.42
CA HIS A 38 20.17 -9.65 18.34
C HIS A 38 19.59 -9.79 19.75
N VAL A 39 18.75 -8.84 20.13
CA VAL A 39 18.11 -8.80 21.46
C VAL A 39 16.60 -8.84 21.28
N HIS A 40 15.93 -9.83 21.84
CA HIS A 40 14.47 -9.95 21.81
C HIS A 40 13.91 -10.02 23.23
N GLY A 41 12.70 -9.48 23.40
CA GLY A 41 12.01 -9.44 24.66
C GLY A 41 10.67 -8.69 24.57
N GLY A 42 10.24 -8.14 25.70
CA GLY A 42 8.99 -7.40 25.78
C GLY A 42 8.83 -6.67 27.11
N PHE A 43 7.62 -6.18 27.35
CA PHE A 43 7.24 -5.54 28.61
C PHE A 43 6.26 -6.44 29.38
N GLN A 44 6.51 -6.64 30.67
CA GLN A 44 5.62 -7.41 31.52
C GLN A 44 4.19 -6.83 31.53
N ASP A 45 3.21 -7.73 31.72
CA ASP A 45 1.79 -7.41 31.79
C ASP A 45 1.22 -6.73 30.53
N THR A 46 1.87 -6.94 29.38
CA THR A 46 1.43 -6.48 28.05
C THR A 46 1.80 -7.52 26.99
N ASP A 47 1.16 -7.43 25.83
CA ASP A 47 1.56 -8.13 24.62
C ASP A 47 2.64 -7.38 23.83
N THR A 48 3.17 -6.26 24.34
CA THR A 48 4.19 -5.47 23.64
C THR A 48 5.54 -6.19 23.64
N ARG A 49 6.02 -6.51 22.45
CA ARG A 49 7.29 -7.17 22.20
C ARG A 49 8.17 -6.35 21.27
N PHE A 50 9.46 -6.63 21.33
CA PHE A 50 10.46 -5.93 20.54
C PHE A 50 11.59 -6.85 20.11
N THR A 51 12.22 -6.46 19.00
CA THR A 51 13.53 -6.97 18.60
C THR A 51 14.47 -5.82 18.28
N PHE A 52 15.68 -5.87 18.82
CA PHE A 52 16.74 -4.92 18.55
C PHE A 52 17.91 -5.59 17.83
N TYR A 53 18.44 -4.90 16.83
CA TYR A 53 19.50 -5.38 15.97
C TYR A 53 20.66 -4.39 16.02
N PHE A 54 21.67 -4.72 16.83
CA PHE A 54 22.83 -3.87 17.07
C PHE A 54 24.01 -4.31 16.19
N PRO A 55 24.30 -3.63 15.07
CA PRO A 55 25.47 -3.97 14.24
C PRO A 55 26.79 -3.74 14.99
N THR A 56 27.89 -4.21 14.41
CA THR A 56 29.24 -3.92 14.91
C THR A 56 29.51 -2.42 14.99
N GLU A 57 30.38 -2.00 15.92
CA GLU A 57 30.79 -0.59 16.08
C GLU A 57 31.31 0.04 14.78
N ASP A 58 32.00 -0.73 13.93
CA ASP A 58 32.52 -0.26 12.63
C ASP A 58 31.41 0.17 11.64
N SER A 59 30.15 -0.16 11.90
CA SER A 59 28.98 0.20 11.08
C SER A 59 27.97 1.05 11.84
N TYR A 60 28.32 1.53 13.04
CA TYR A 60 27.44 2.32 13.89
C TYR A 60 27.98 3.74 14.03
N ASP A 61 27.23 4.71 13.54
CA ASP A 61 27.54 6.14 13.60
C ASP A 61 26.76 6.85 14.73
N GLY A 62 26.07 6.11 15.61
CA GLY A 62 25.33 6.73 16.71
C GLY A 62 23.83 6.93 16.47
N ARG A 63 23.23 6.28 15.45
CA ARG A 63 21.83 6.48 15.05
C ARG A 63 20.91 5.31 15.43
N LEU A 64 19.64 5.61 15.71
CA LEU A 64 18.54 4.63 15.79
C LEU A 64 17.63 4.77 14.57
N PHE A 65 17.21 3.64 14.00
CA PHE A 65 16.10 3.59 13.05
C PHE A 65 15.04 2.60 13.49
N HIS A 66 13.79 3.04 13.55
CA HIS A 66 12.62 2.25 13.90
C HIS A 66 11.69 2.12 12.68
N PRO A 67 11.88 1.09 11.83
CA PRO A 67 10.88 0.73 10.85
C PRO A 67 9.59 0.24 11.52
N LEU A 68 8.44 0.71 11.05
CA LEU A 68 7.13 0.28 11.51
C LEU A 68 6.43 -0.56 10.44
N GLU A 69 5.86 -1.69 10.87
CA GLU A 69 5.13 -2.61 10.01
C GLU A 69 3.89 -1.97 9.38
N GLY A 70 3.59 -2.37 8.14
CA GLY A 70 2.38 -2.01 7.40
C GLY A 70 1.10 -2.63 8.00
N ALA A 71 -0.02 -2.49 7.28
CA ALA A 71 -1.33 -3.04 7.70
C ALA A 71 -1.65 -2.75 9.19
N HIS A 72 -2.11 -3.75 9.94
CA HIS A 72 -2.35 -3.62 11.38
C HIS A 72 -1.09 -3.68 12.24
N ALA A 73 0.10 -3.98 11.71
CA ALA A 73 1.26 -4.42 12.48
C ALA A 73 0.97 -5.73 13.26
N GLY A 74 1.68 -5.98 14.35
CA GLY A 74 1.48 -7.16 15.20
C GLY A 74 2.67 -8.11 15.25
N HIS A 75 3.78 -7.79 14.56
CA HIS A 75 5.02 -8.58 14.57
C HIS A 75 6.22 -7.75 15.01
N GLU A 76 7.06 -8.34 15.87
CA GLU A 76 8.31 -7.76 16.37
C GLU A 76 9.55 -8.15 15.55
N ASP A 77 9.39 -8.83 14.42
CA ASP A 77 10.47 -9.40 13.60
C ASP A 77 10.23 -9.32 12.08
N ALA A 78 9.29 -8.47 11.63
CA ALA A 78 8.93 -8.34 10.21
C ALA A 78 10.14 -7.91 9.35
N PHE A 79 10.87 -6.87 9.76
CA PHE A 79 12.04 -6.31 9.08
C PHE A 79 13.33 -7.10 9.35
N GLY A 80 13.36 -7.92 10.39
CA GLY A 80 14.36 -8.98 10.57
C GLY A 80 14.10 -10.23 9.71
N GLY A 81 12.89 -10.35 9.16
CA GLY A 81 12.43 -11.44 8.31
C GLY A 81 12.28 -11.05 6.82
N PRO A 82 11.43 -11.75 6.06
CA PRO A 82 11.28 -11.55 4.61
C PRO A 82 10.89 -10.13 4.19
N MET A 83 10.18 -9.37 5.03
CA MET A 83 9.85 -7.97 4.72
C MET A 83 11.11 -7.10 4.72
N GLY A 84 12.11 -7.44 5.54
CA GLY A 84 13.44 -6.85 5.52
C GLY A 84 14.18 -7.06 4.21
N ASP A 85 14.07 -8.24 3.60
CA ASP A 85 14.67 -8.53 2.28
C ASP A 85 14.04 -7.68 1.17
N VAL A 86 12.76 -7.34 1.32
CA VAL A 86 12.04 -6.49 0.36
C VAL A 86 12.34 -5.01 0.61
N ILE A 87 12.23 -4.50 1.84
CA ILE A 87 12.20 -3.04 2.12
C ILE A 87 13.55 -2.53 2.68
N GLY A 88 14.52 -3.42 2.89
CA GLY A 88 15.93 -3.10 3.18
C GLY A 88 16.43 -3.56 4.55
N GLY A 89 15.52 -3.68 5.54
CA GLY A 89 15.80 -4.24 6.88
C GLY A 89 17.09 -3.73 7.53
N LEU A 90 17.75 -4.61 8.30
CA LEU A 90 19.01 -4.27 8.99
C LEU A 90 20.14 -3.87 8.02
N VAL A 91 20.19 -4.43 6.81
CA VAL A 91 21.26 -4.15 5.84
C VAL A 91 21.21 -2.69 5.39
N LEU A 92 20.01 -2.17 5.12
CA LEU A 92 19.79 -0.75 4.83
C LEU A 92 20.15 0.12 6.04
N ILE A 93 19.64 -0.22 7.22
CA ILE A 93 19.85 0.58 8.43
C ILE A 93 21.34 0.67 8.81
N SER A 94 22.08 -0.41 8.63
CA SER A 94 23.54 -0.44 8.84
C SER A 94 24.28 0.49 7.86
N ARG A 95 23.86 0.58 6.58
CA ARG A 95 24.43 1.57 5.63
C ARG A 95 24.16 3.02 6.03
N LEU A 96 23.11 3.26 6.80
CA LEU A 96 22.78 4.59 7.35
C LEU A 96 23.51 4.86 8.69
N GLY A 97 24.33 3.93 9.16
CA GLY A 97 25.10 4.05 10.39
C GLY A 97 24.25 3.90 11.65
N GLY A 98 23.15 3.15 11.59
CA GLY A 98 22.26 2.97 12.73
C GLY A 98 22.07 1.52 13.17
N TYR A 99 21.56 1.36 14.39
CA TYR A 99 20.94 0.10 14.82
C TYR A 99 19.44 0.11 14.51
N MET A 100 18.86 -1.07 14.33
CA MET A 100 17.44 -1.23 14.00
C MET A 100 16.63 -1.63 15.22
N VAL A 101 15.43 -1.06 15.35
CA VAL A 101 14.44 -1.37 16.37
C VAL A 101 13.16 -1.84 15.70
N GLU A 102 12.59 -2.93 16.19
CA GLU A 102 11.25 -3.38 15.84
C GLU A 102 10.36 -3.50 17.08
N SER A 103 9.08 -3.27 16.87
CA SER A 103 8.02 -3.37 17.87
C SER A 103 6.81 -3.98 17.18
N ASN A 104 6.14 -4.92 17.83
CA ASN A 104 4.85 -5.43 17.36
C ASN A 104 3.70 -4.42 17.50
N SER A 105 4.02 -3.17 17.85
CA SER A 105 3.05 -2.09 18.09
C SER A 105 2.04 -2.40 19.19
N GLY A 106 2.38 -3.30 20.12
CA GLY A 106 1.60 -3.53 21.33
C GLY A 106 0.50 -4.58 21.20
N HIS A 107 0.53 -5.40 20.15
CA HIS A 107 -0.41 -6.49 19.93
C HIS A 107 0.25 -7.63 19.15
N ILE A 108 -0.37 -8.81 19.14
CA ILE A 108 0.16 -10.00 18.44
C ILE A 108 -0.79 -10.35 17.30
N GLY A 109 -0.29 -10.29 16.06
CA GLY A 109 -1.14 -10.43 14.88
C GLY A 109 -2.29 -9.41 14.91
N ASP A 110 -3.51 -9.84 14.56
CA ASP A 110 -4.71 -8.98 14.57
C ASP A 110 -5.49 -8.97 15.91
N ASP A 111 -4.91 -9.52 16.99
CA ASP A 111 -5.54 -9.59 18.31
C ASP A 111 -5.15 -8.42 19.20
N ILE A 112 -6.13 -7.71 19.78
CA ILE A 112 -5.88 -6.64 20.75
C ILE A 112 -5.28 -7.16 22.06
N ASP A 113 -4.34 -6.40 22.62
CA ASP A 113 -3.84 -6.63 24.00
C ASP A 113 -5.01 -6.71 25.00
N PRO A 114 -5.14 -7.77 25.82
CA PRO A 114 -6.26 -7.95 26.73
C PRO A 114 -6.43 -6.83 27.78
N ARG A 115 -5.33 -6.16 28.16
CA ARG A 115 -5.33 -5.06 29.13
C ARG A 115 -5.47 -3.70 28.43
N GLY A 116 -4.94 -3.57 27.22
CA GLY A 116 -5.06 -2.38 26.36
C GLY A 116 -6.48 -2.20 25.81
N GLY A 117 -7.16 -3.31 25.48
CA GLY A 117 -8.52 -3.30 24.95
C GLY A 117 -8.61 -2.47 23.66
N ASP A 118 -9.67 -1.68 23.52
CA ASP A 118 -9.87 -0.83 22.34
C ASP A 118 -9.12 0.51 22.41
N ASP A 119 -8.05 0.65 23.22
CA ASP A 119 -7.26 1.89 23.29
C ASP A 119 -6.38 2.05 22.04
N PRO A 120 -6.75 2.93 21.07
CA PRO A 120 -5.96 3.08 19.85
C PRO A 120 -4.61 3.77 20.10
N THR A 121 -4.41 4.44 21.24
CA THR A 121 -3.14 5.13 21.52
C THR A 121 -2.01 4.13 21.76
N LEU A 122 -2.34 2.96 22.34
CA LEU A 122 -1.39 1.86 22.55
C LEU A 122 -0.77 1.44 21.21
N TYR A 123 -1.65 1.13 20.25
CA TYR A 123 -1.29 0.59 18.94
C TYR A 123 -0.78 1.62 17.95
N GLY A 124 -1.25 2.87 18.08
CA GLY A 124 -0.86 3.96 17.20
C GLY A 124 0.54 4.50 17.46
N HIS A 125 0.97 4.58 18.73
CA HIS A 125 2.27 5.17 19.06
C HIS A 125 2.89 4.73 20.38
N ARG A 126 2.13 4.47 21.46
CA ARG A 126 2.71 4.32 22.81
C ARG A 126 3.65 3.12 22.90
N ALA A 127 3.25 1.96 22.34
CA ALA A 127 4.08 0.77 22.30
C ALA A 127 5.42 1.03 21.59
N SER A 128 5.38 1.57 20.38
CA SER A 128 6.58 1.85 19.59
C SER A 128 7.47 2.94 20.21
N VAL A 129 6.88 3.95 20.84
CA VAL A 129 7.60 5.01 21.56
C VAL A 129 8.31 4.45 22.79
N GLU A 130 7.66 3.60 23.59
CA GLU A 130 8.26 3.02 24.79
C GLU A 130 9.35 1.99 24.43
N THR A 131 9.11 1.16 23.42
CA THR A 131 10.13 0.26 22.84
C THR A 131 11.37 1.04 22.40
N ALA A 132 11.21 2.17 21.71
CA ALA A 132 12.35 2.98 21.30
C ALA A 132 13.12 3.57 22.50
N ARG A 133 12.42 4.06 23.55
CA ARG A 133 13.10 4.54 24.78
C ARG A 133 13.92 3.43 25.43
N PHE A 134 13.36 2.24 25.58
CA PHE A 134 14.08 1.10 26.14
C PHE A 134 15.28 0.71 25.27
N SER A 135 15.13 0.72 23.95
CA SER A 135 16.24 0.42 23.04
C SER A 135 17.43 1.39 23.22
N LYS A 136 17.18 2.69 23.50
CA LYS A 136 18.25 3.68 23.77
C LYS A 136 18.98 3.38 25.07
N HIS A 137 18.26 2.87 26.08
CA HIS A 137 18.86 2.41 27.33
C HIS A 137 19.76 1.19 27.11
N VAL A 138 19.32 0.23 26.28
CA VAL A 138 20.13 -0.94 25.89
C VAL A 138 21.34 -0.54 25.04
N ALA A 139 21.16 0.35 24.07
CA ALA A 139 22.22 0.88 23.22
C ALA A 139 23.34 1.54 24.04
N ALA A 140 23.00 2.25 25.12
CA ALA A 140 23.98 2.85 26.02
C ALA A 140 24.87 1.82 26.75
N GLN A 141 24.35 0.62 27.00
CA GLN A 141 25.13 -0.47 27.59
C GLN A 141 26.02 -1.16 26.56
N ILE A 142 25.59 -1.23 25.30
CA ILE A 142 26.31 -1.89 24.21
C ILE A 142 27.41 -0.99 23.63
N TYR A 143 27.06 0.26 23.30
CA TYR A 143 27.96 1.21 22.63
C TYR A 143 28.54 2.27 23.58
N GLY A 144 28.24 2.21 24.88
CA GLY A 144 28.71 3.15 25.89
C GLY A 144 27.97 4.48 25.95
N ALA A 145 27.03 4.76 25.03
CA ALA A 145 26.19 5.95 25.02
C ALA A 145 24.85 5.70 24.29
N PRO A 146 23.77 6.42 24.64
CA PRO A 146 22.55 6.40 23.84
C PRO A 146 22.81 6.97 22.43
N PRO A 147 22.00 6.64 21.42
CA PRO A 147 22.12 7.25 20.10
C PRO A 147 21.91 8.77 20.19
N HIS A 148 22.66 9.53 19.40
CA HIS A 148 22.50 10.99 19.33
C HIS A 148 21.32 11.40 18.46
N HIS A 149 20.92 10.56 17.48
CA HIS A 149 19.72 10.76 16.67
C HIS A 149 18.86 9.50 16.52
N ALA A 150 17.57 9.70 16.36
CA ALA A 150 16.56 8.64 16.23
C ALA A 150 15.54 8.96 15.14
N TYR A 151 15.30 7.98 14.26
CA TYR A 151 14.39 8.11 13.13
C TYR A 151 13.31 7.02 13.16
N VAL A 152 12.07 7.38 12.81
CA VAL A 152 10.95 6.44 12.65
C VAL A 152 10.42 6.48 11.23
N TRP A 153 10.15 5.34 10.63
CA TRP A 153 9.75 5.30 9.22
C TRP A 153 8.88 4.08 8.93
N GLY A 154 8.13 4.10 7.82
CA GLY A 154 7.30 2.97 7.44
C GLY A 154 6.35 3.30 6.30
N GLY A 155 5.86 2.24 5.66
CA GLY A 155 4.90 2.28 4.57
C GLY A 155 3.50 1.87 5.04
N SER A 156 2.44 2.33 4.39
CA SER A 156 1.07 1.85 4.63
C SER A 156 0.64 2.10 6.08
N GLY A 157 0.29 1.06 6.84
CA GLY A 157 0.08 1.15 8.30
C GLY A 157 1.27 1.76 9.06
N GLY A 158 2.50 1.46 8.67
CA GLY A 158 3.71 2.07 9.24
C GLY A 158 3.89 3.53 8.85
N GLY A 159 3.46 3.90 7.64
CA GLY A 159 3.36 5.29 7.18
C GLY A 159 2.32 6.08 7.95
N ARG A 160 1.37 5.38 8.60
CA ARG A 160 0.42 5.96 9.52
C ARG A 160 0.91 6.06 10.95
N ARG A 161 1.62 5.05 11.47
CA ARG A 161 2.12 5.07 12.85
C ARG A 161 3.35 5.98 13.01
N SER A 162 4.17 6.14 11.96
CA SER A 162 5.41 6.92 12.06
C SER A 162 5.19 8.43 12.33
N PRO A 163 4.21 9.14 11.71
CA PRO A 163 3.86 10.49 12.13
C PRO A 163 3.36 10.55 13.57
N LEU A 164 2.53 9.59 14.00
CA LEU A 164 2.01 9.55 15.37
C LEU A 164 3.12 9.39 16.41
N CYS A 165 4.13 8.57 16.11
CA CYS A 165 5.32 8.45 16.95
C CYS A 165 6.07 9.78 17.09
N LEU A 166 6.10 10.62 16.05
CA LEU A 166 6.72 11.95 16.10
C LEU A 166 5.84 12.97 16.83
N GLU A 167 4.52 12.93 16.63
CA GLU A 167 3.56 13.83 17.28
C GLU A 167 3.47 13.60 18.79
N TYR A 168 3.46 12.32 19.23
CA TYR A 168 3.21 11.95 20.62
C TYR A 168 4.43 11.41 21.37
N GLY A 169 5.54 11.11 20.66
CA GLY A 169 6.80 10.61 21.23
C GLY A 169 7.82 11.71 21.49
N THR A 170 7.44 12.79 22.18
CA THR A 170 8.32 13.93 22.45
C THR A 170 9.69 13.49 23.01
N GLY A 171 10.77 13.95 22.38
CA GLY A 171 12.15 13.63 22.77
C GLY A 171 12.63 12.23 22.39
N VAL A 172 11.80 11.41 21.72
CA VAL A 172 12.17 10.05 21.31
C VAL A 172 12.70 10.01 19.88
N TYR A 173 12.14 10.78 18.96
CA TYR A 173 12.55 10.82 17.55
C TYR A 173 12.89 12.25 17.11
N ASP A 174 13.89 12.37 16.25
CA ASP A 174 14.34 13.63 15.65
C ASP A 174 13.74 13.84 14.25
N GLY A 175 13.38 12.75 13.57
CA GLY A 175 12.64 12.83 12.32
C GLY A 175 11.86 11.58 11.94
N ALA A 176 10.90 11.77 11.04
CA ALA A 176 10.07 10.70 10.50
C ALA A 176 10.05 10.68 8.97
N LEU A 177 10.00 9.46 8.41
CA LEU A 177 9.79 9.21 6.99
C LEU A 177 8.60 8.27 6.77
N PRO A 178 7.37 8.80 6.80
CA PRO A 178 6.23 8.05 6.31
C PRO A 178 6.28 7.95 4.78
N PHE A 179 5.93 6.79 4.24
CA PHE A 179 5.61 6.65 2.83
C PHE A 179 4.25 5.98 2.66
N MET A 180 3.50 6.35 1.61
CA MET A 180 2.16 5.79 1.30
C MET A 180 1.26 5.69 2.55
N GLY A 181 0.93 6.82 3.18
CA GLY A 181 0.13 6.88 4.41
C GLY A 181 -1.05 7.84 4.30
N GLY A 182 -1.94 7.82 5.28
CA GLY A 182 -3.12 8.68 5.28
C GLY A 182 -3.98 8.49 6.52
N GLY A 183 -4.93 9.39 6.75
CA GLY A 183 -5.80 9.34 7.94
C GLY A 183 -6.48 10.66 8.27
N GLU A 184 -7.50 10.55 9.12
CA GLU A 184 -8.28 11.68 9.65
C GLU A 184 -7.38 12.69 10.39
N ILE A 185 -7.69 13.98 10.25
CA ILE A 185 -7.08 15.07 11.03
C ILE A 185 -8.02 15.46 12.16
N ALA A 186 -7.49 15.59 13.37
CA ALA A 186 -8.19 16.05 14.55
C ALA A 186 -7.30 16.97 15.40
N ALA A 187 -7.88 17.55 16.45
CA ALA A 187 -7.09 18.29 17.43
C ALA A 187 -6.06 17.38 18.12
N HIS A 188 -4.89 17.93 18.46
CA HIS A 188 -3.86 17.19 19.18
C HIS A 188 -4.39 16.64 20.52
N GLY A 189 -4.08 15.37 20.81
CA GLY A 189 -4.53 14.69 22.03
C GLY A 189 -5.88 13.99 21.92
N VAL A 190 -6.51 13.95 20.73
CA VAL A 190 -7.69 13.11 20.50
C VAL A 190 -7.29 11.63 20.53
N THR A 191 -7.96 10.86 21.39
CA THR A 191 -7.67 9.43 21.62
C THR A 191 -8.78 8.50 21.14
N THR A 192 -9.81 9.02 20.46
CA THR A 192 -10.91 8.21 19.93
C THR A 192 -10.49 7.45 18.68
N LEU A 193 -11.20 6.36 18.38
CA LEU A 193 -11.06 5.66 17.10
C LEU A 193 -11.26 6.63 15.94
N MET A 194 -10.37 6.53 14.97
CA MET A 194 -10.40 7.34 13.75
C MET A 194 -11.47 6.84 12.78
N LYS A 195 -12.00 7.76 11.98
CA LYS A 195 -12.90 7.48 10.85
C LYS A 195 -12.12 6.97 9.63
N GLY A 196 -12.74 6.07 8.87
CA GLY A 196 -12.09 5.39 7.75
C GLY A 196 -12.42 5.93 6.37
N ALA A 197 -11.77 7.00 5.89
CA ALA A 197 -11.93 7.47 4.50
C ALA A 197 -11.65 6.38 3.46
N GLN A 198 -10.67 5.53 3.72
CA GLN A 198 -10.28 4.42 2.85
C GLN A 198 -11.40 3.39 2.65
N VAL A 199 -12.28 3.20 3.65
CA VAL A 199 -13.45 2.32 3.55
C VAL A 199 -14.38 2.80 2.44
N MET A 200 -14.63 4.10 2.38
CA MET A 200 -15.47 4.72 1.36
C MET A 200 -14.77 4.73 0.00
N ALA A 201 -13.46 4.96 -0.05
CA ALA A 201 -12.68 4.85 -1.28
C ALA A 201 -12.81 3.45 -1.91
N PHE A 202 -12.54 2.39 -1.15
CA PHE A 202 -12.65 1.03 -1.67
C PHE A 202 -14.09 0.60 -1.99
N ALA A 203 -15.08 1.05 -1.22
CA ALA A 203 -16.49 0.90 -1.59
C ALA A 203 -16.75 1.39 -3.03
N SER A 204 -16.30 2.61 -3.36
CA SER A 204 -16.43 3.16 -4.71
C SER A 204 -15.66 2.35 -5.77
N MET A 205 -14.43 1.92 -5.45
CA MET A 205 -13.62 1.11 -6.36
C MET A 205 -14.27 -0.24 -6.67
N PHE A 206 -14.78 -0.95 -5.65
CA PHE A 206 -15.49 -2.21 -5.84
C PHE A 206 -16.78 -2.03 -6.63
N ASN A 207 -17.44 -0.88 -6.49
CA ASN A 207 -18.59 -0.55 -7.33
C ASN A 207 -18.22 -0.48 -8.80
N VAL A 208 -17.14 0.24 -9.13
CA VAL A 208 -16.64 0.36 -10.50
C VAL A 208 -16.13 -0.97 -11.02
N GLN A 209 -15.40 -1.74 -10.21
CA GLN A 209 -14.95 -3.09 -10.55
C GLN A 209 -16.15 -3.99 -10.92
N ARG A 210 -17.18 -4.05 -10.06
CA ARG A 210 -18.41 -4.80 -10.31
C ARG A 210 -19.10 -4.32 -11.58
N LEU A 211 -19.34 -3.02 -11.69
CA LEU A 211 -20.19 -2.43 -12.71
C LEU A 211 -19.55 -2.43 -14.11
N LEU A 212 -18.23 -2.28 -14.18
CA LEU A 212 -17.47 -2.17 -15.44
C LEU A 212 -16.74 -3.46 -15.81
N ARG A 213 -16.93 -4.57 -15.09
CA ARG A 213 -16.24 -5.86 -15.35
C ARG A 213 -16.30 -6.32 -16.82
N ARG A 214 -17.37 -6.00 -17.55
CA ARG A 214 -17.53 -6.33 -18.97
C ARG A 214 -16.88 -5.32 -19.92
N GLN A 215 -16.57 -4.11 -19.44
CA GLN A 215 -15.94 -3.01 -20.18
C GLN A 215 -14.48 -2.78 -19.78
N ALA A 216 -13.96 -3.57 -18.83
CA ALA A 216 -12.62 -3.41 -18.23
C ALA A 216 -11.52 -3.19 -19.28
N ALA A 217 -11.48 -4.03 -20.33
CA ALA A 217 -10.47 -3.92 -21.38
C ALA A 217 -10.49 -2.55 -22.10
N GLY A 218 -11.67 -1.99 -22.37
CA GLY A 218 -11.82 -0.69 -23.02
C GLY A 218 -11.42 0.47 -22.11
N VAL A 219 -11.78 0.41 -20.82
CA VAL A 219 -11.40 1.42 -19.82
C VAL A 219 -9.87 1.43 -19.64
N VAL A 220 -9.26 0.26 -19.48
CA VAL A 220 -7.81 0.12 -19.34
C VAL A 220 -7.08 0.57 -20.62
N ASP A 221 -7.52 0.15 -21.80
CA ASP A 221 -6.86 0.52 -23.05
C ASP A 221 -6.92 2.03 -23.35
N ALA A 222 -8.04 2.67 -23.00
CA ALA A 222 -8.21 4.12 -23.17
C ALA A 222 -7.16 4.93 -22.39
N MET A 223 -6.76 4.45 -21.21
CA MET A 223 -5.85 5.15 -20.30
C MET A 223 -4.39 4.71 -20.43
N ARG A 224 -4.11 3.63 -21.18
CA ARG A 224 -2.75 3.20 -21.51
C ARG A 224 -2.07 4.18 -22.49
N PRO A 225 -0.72 4.19 -22.56
CA PRO A 225 0.04 5.00 -23.52
C PRO A 225 -0.51 4.90 -24.94
N GLY A 226 -0.68 6.03 -25.63
CA GLY A 226 -1.24 6.08 -26.99
C GLY A 226 -2.71 5.66 -27.12
N GLY A 227 -3.44 5.54 -26.01
CA GLY A 227 -4.88 5.27 -25.95
C GLY A 227 -5.72 6.49 -26.32
N SER A 228 -7.05 6.36 -26.21
CA SER A 228 -7.97 7.46 -26.56
C SER A 228 -7.95 8.60 -25.55
N GLY A 229 -7.54 8.34 -24.30
CA GLY A 229 -7.70 9.26 -23.17
C GLY A 229 -9.15 9.46 -22.70
N ASP A 230 -10.11 8.74 -23.29
CA ASP A 230 -11.53 8.76 -22.91
C ASP A 230 -11.94 7.38 -22.35
N PRO A 231 -11.86 7.16 -21.02
CA PRO A 231 -12.26 5.90 -20.40
C PRO A 231 -13.79 5.72 -20.35
N TYR A 232 -14.55 6.73 -20.79
CA TYR A 232 -16.00 6.73 -20.76
C TYR A 232 -16.65 6.32 -22.09
N ALA A 233 -15.84 6.07 -23.12
CA ALA A 233 -16.33 5.65 -24.43
C ALA A 233 -17.11 4.32 -24.33
N GLY A 234 -18.33 4.30 -24.85
CA GLY A 234 -19.20 3.11 -24.82
C GLY A 234 -19.87 2.80 -23.48
N LEU A 235 -19.61 3.58 -22.42
CA LEU A 235 -20.24 3.41 -21.12
C LEU A 235 -21.66 4.00 -21.09
N THR A 236 -22.57 3.37 -20.35
CA THR A 236 -23.91 3.92 -20.05
C THR A 236 -23.82 5.12 -19.11
N THR A 237 -24.91 5.90 -18.95
CA THR A 237 -24.94 7.04 -18.02
C THR A 237 -24.54 6.64 -16.59
N HIS A 238 -25.11 5.54 -16.08
CA HIS A 238 -24.79 5.03 -14.73
C HIS A 238 -23.31 4.65 -14.61
N GLN A 239 -22.79 3.92 -15.60
CA GLN A 239 -21.38 3.54 -15.66
C GLN A 239 -20.42 4.74 -15.68
N ARG A 240 -20.78 5.78 -16.45
CA ARG A 240 -20.02 7.04 -16.52
C ARG A 240 -20.01 7.77 -15.18
N GLU A 241 -21.15 7.82 -14.50
CA GLU A 241 -21.29 8.47 -13.20
C GLU A 241 -20.41 7.79 -12.14
N GLU A 242 -20.48 6.47 -12.01
CA GLU A 242 -19.68 5.75 -10.99
C GLU A 242 -18.17 5.88 -11.24
N LEU A 243 -17.74 5.80 -12.51
CA LEU A 243 -16.33 6.01 -12.84
C LEU A 243 -15.87 7.46 -12.58
N ALA A 244 -16.73 8.44 -12.86
CA ALA A 244 -16.42 9.85 -12.56
C ALA A 244 -16.33 10.09 -11.05
N ASN A 245 -17.24 9.50 -10.25
CA ASN A 245 -17.22 9.59 -8.80
C ASN A 245 -15.93 8.98 -8.23
N LEU A 246 -15.52 7.81 -8.74
CA LEU A 246 -14.25 7.17 -8.35
C LEU A 246 -13.05 8.09 -8.61
N TYR A 247 -12.99 8.74 -9.78
CA TYR A 247 -11.93 9.69 -10.09
C TYR A 247 -11.98 10.96 -9.24
N GLN A 248 -13.17 11.46 -8.86
CA GLN A 248 -13.29 12.63 -7.98
C GLN A 248 -12.82 12.32 -6.55
N LEU A 249 -13.08 11.10 -6.06
CA LEU A 249 -12.50 10.59 -4.80
C LEU A 249 -10.98 10.39 -4.88
N GLY A 250 -10.45 10.38 -6.10
CA GLY A 250 -9.03 10.48 -6.40
C GLY A 250 -8.30 9.18 -6.66
N TYR A 251 -9.01 8.18 -7.18
CA TYR A 251 -8.37 7.01 -7.76
C TYR A 251 -7.32 7.42 -8.82
N PRO A 252 -6.10 6.85 -8.79
CA PRO A 252 -5.03 7.24 -9.71
C PRO A 252 -5.35 6.89 -11.16
N ARG A 253 -5.42 7.92 -12.02
CA ARG A 253 -5.58 7.74 -13.47
C ARG A 253 -4.30 7.20 -14.08
N GLY A 254 -4.41 6.19 -14.93
CA GLY A 254 -3.27 5.42 -15.45
C GLY A 254 -3.08 4.07 -14.76
N ASP A 255 -3.81 3.84 -13.67
CA ASP A 255 -3.75 2.64 -12.86
C ASP A 255 -5.07 1.84 -12.86
N GLU A 256 -5.92 2.05 -13.87
CA GLU A 256 -7.23 1.39 -14.00
C GLU A 256 -7.13 -0.14 -14.10
N PHE A 257 -5.97 -0.67 -14.49
CA PHE A 257 -5.71 -2.11 -14.46
C PHE A 257 -5.90 -2.68 -13.05
N MET A 258 -5.49 -1.95 -12.01
CA MET A 258 -5.58 -2.38 -10.62
C MET A 258 -7.01 -2.37 -10.06
N ILE A 259 -7.97 -1.71 -10.73
CA ILE A 259 -9.40 -1.85 -10.40
C ILE A 259 -9.86 -3.28 -10.68
N PHE A 260 -9.42 -3.86 -11.80
CA PHE A 260 -9.90 -5.15 -12.32
C PHE A 260 -8.96 -6.31 -11.99
N SER A 261 -7.71 -6.01 -11.66
CA SER A 261 -6.73 -6.96 -11.15
C SER A 261 -6.15 -6.47 -9.82
N PRO A 262 -7.01 -6.23 -8.80
CA PRO A 262 -6.58 -5.69 -7.52
C PRO A 262 -5.63 -6.65 -6.81
N MET A 263 -4.65 -6.07 -6.14
CA MET A 263 -3.73 -6.75 -5.24
C MET A 263 -4.33 -6.88 -3.84
N GLY A 264 -5.34 -7.75 -3.71
CA GLY A 264 -5.86 -8.16 -2.40
C GLY A 264 -6.67 -7.10 -1.63
N GLN A 265 -6.98 -5.92 -2.20
CA GLN A 265 -7.75 -4.87 -1.51
C GLN A 265 -9.10 -5.35 -0.96
N ILE A 266 -9.68 -6.41 -1.54
CA ILE A 266 -10.91 -7.06 -1.04
C ILE A 266 -10.78 -7.59 0.40
N TRP A 267 -9.55 -7.77 0.90
CA TRP A 267 -9.29 -8.09 2.31
C TRP A 267 -9.83 -7.03 3.26
N LEU A 268 -9.89 -5.75 2.85
CA LEU A 268 -10.53 -4.72 3.67
C LEU A 268 -11.98 -5.12 3.95
N TRP A 269 -12.73 -5.55 2.93
CA TRP A 269 -14.14 -5.94 3.11
C TRP A 269 -14.26 -7.16 4.03
N SER A 270 -13.51 -8.23 3.78
CA SER A 270 -13.62 -9.45 4.59
C SER A 270 -13.24 -9.25 6.07
N SER A 271 -12.33 -8.31 6.35
CA SER A 271 -11.90 -7.99 7.72
C SER A 271 -12.87 -7.08 8.50
N ILE A 272 -13.78 -6.35 7.83
CA ILE A 272 -14.67 -5.39 8.50
C ILE A 272 -16.17 -5.61 8.26
N ALA A 273 -16.56 -6.51 7.36
CA ALA A 273 -17.96 -6.67 6.95
C ALA A 273 -18.93 -6.93 8.12
N ASP A 274 -18.57 -7.82 9.05
CA ASP A 274 -19.40 -8.11 10.22
C ASP A 274 -19.49 -6.92 11.18
N ARG A 275 -18.38 -6.19 11.35
CA ARG A 275 -18.36 -4.96 12.14
C ARG A 275 -19.29 -3.92 11.53
N LEU A 276 -19.14 -3.61 10.24
CA LEU A 276 -20.00 -2.63 9.56
C LEU A 276 -21.47 -3.04 9.63
N ALA A 277 -21.77 -4.32 9.40
CA ALA A 277 -23.14 -4.82 9.49
C ALA A 277 -23.74 -4.67 10.89
N SER A 278 -22.93 -4.69 11.95
CA SER A 278 -23.38 -4.49 13.32
C SER A 278 -23.46 -3.00 13.72
N GLU A 279 -22.45 -2.21 13.38
CA GLU A 279 -22.35 -0.78 13.74
C GLU A 279 -23.29 0.10 12.92
N ASP A 280 -23.64 -0.34 11.71
CA ASP A 280 -24.44 0.42 10.74
C ASP A 280 -25.54 -0.43 10.10
N ALA A 281 -26.19 -1.27 10.92
CA ALA A 281 -27.28 -2.15 10.49
C ALA A 281 -28.45 -1.40 9.80
N ASP A 282 -28.68 -0.15 10.23
CA ASP A 282 -29.71 0.72 9.67
C ASP A 282 -29.41 1.09 8.21
N TYR A 283 -28.16 1.33 7.81
CA TYR A 283 -27.77 1.57 6.42
C TYR A 283 -28.08 0.34 5.56
N PHE A 284 -27.57 -0.83 5.94
CA PHE A 284 -27.72 -2.05 5.14
C PHE A 284 -29.20 -2.41 4.93
N THR A 285 -30.05 -2.13 5.92
CA THR A 285 -31.50 -2.31 5.77
C THR A 285 -32.12 -1.21 4.91
N SER A 286 -31.76 0.05 5.15
CA SER A 286 -32.32 1.22 4.44
C SER A 286 -31.97 1.20 2.95
N PHE A 287 -30.78 0.72 2.60
CA PHE A 287 -30.30 0.61 1.23
C PHE A 287 -31.31 -0.09 0.30
N TRP A 288 -31.97 -1.14 0.81
CA TRP A 288 -32.94 -1.95 0.07
C TRP A 288 -34.39 -1.49 0.23
N THR A 289 -34.70 -0.66 1.24
CA THR A 289 -36.08 -0.45 1.69
C THR A 289 -36.56 1.00 1.72
N LYS A 290 -35.65 1.99 1.62
CA LYS A 290 -36.00 3.40 1.76
C LYS A 290 -35.65 4.22 0.51
N PRO A 291 -36.44 5.26 0.19
CA PRO A 291 -36.08 6.23 -0.84
C PRO A 291 -34.73 6.92 -0.57
N GLY A 292 -34.03 7.28 -1.64
CA GLY A 292 -32.71 7.92 -1.62
C GLY A 292 -31.53 6.94 -1.67
N TYR A 293 -31.80 5.63 -1.77
CA TYR A 293 -30.80 4.58 -1.88
C TYR A 293 -30.98 3.81 -3.17
N ILE A 294 -29.89 3.50 -3.88
CA ILE A 294 -29.99 2.90 -5.22
C ILE A 294 -30.62 1.51 -5.21
N GLY A 295 -30.44 0.72 -4.14
CA GLY A 295 -31.07 -0.60 -4.01
C GLY A 295 -32.60 -0.54 -3.97
N HIS A 296 -33.18 0.58 -3.51
CA HIS A 296 -34.62 0.85 -3.52
C HIS A 296 -35.06 1.65 -4.76
N ASP A 297 -34.34 2.72 -5.10
CA ASP A 297 -34.76 3.68 -6.13
C ASP A 297 -34.49 3.19 -7.56
N ALA A 298 -33.49 2.34 -7.74
CA ALA A 298 -33.09 1.78 -9.04
C ALA A 298 -32.62 0.32 -8.89
N PRO A 299 -33.50 -0.61 -8.49
CA PRO A 299 -33.13 -2.01 -8.20
C PRO A 299 -32.47 -2.72 -9.38
N ASP A 300 -32.80 -2.34 -10.62
CA ASP A 300 -32.18 -2.87 -11.84
C ASP A 300 -30.66 -2.62 -11.91
N ALA A 301 -30.12 -1.62 -11.19
CA ALA A 301 -28.68 -1.33 -11.15
C ALA A 301 -27.85 -2.39 -10.40
N VAL A 302 -28.51 -3.27 -9.65
CA VAL A 302 -27.89 -4.35 -8.86
C VAL A 302 -28.57 -5.71 -9.05
N ALA A 303 -29.74 -5.77 -9.70
CA ALA A 303 -30.55 -6.99 -9.85
C ALA A 303 -29.77 -8.15 -10.49
N ASP A 304 -29.06 -7.89 -11.59
CA ASP A 304 -28.26 -8.91 -12.30
C ASP A 304 -27.06 -9.43 -11.50
N ASP A 305 -26.68 -8.73 -10.44
CA ASP A 305 -25.53 -9.08 -9.61
C ASP A 305 -25.94 -9.85 -8.34
N LEU A 306 -27.22 -9.91 -7.99
CA LEU A 306 -27.67 -10.52 -6.73
C LEU A 306 -27.35 -12.02 -6.65
N LEU A 307 -26.83 -12.42 -5.49
CA LEU A 307 -26.73 -13.80 -5.04
C LEU A 307 -27.50 -13.94 -3.73
N ASP A 308 -28.36 -14.95 -3.67
CA ASP A 308 -29.19 -15.32 -2.51
C ASP A 308 -29.55 -16.80 -2.69
N VAL A 309 -28.56 -17.68 -2.48
CA VAL A 309 -28.63 -19.09 -2.85
C VAL A 309 -28.23 -19.95 -1.66
N THR A 310 -29.02 -20.97 -1.37
CA THR A 310 -28.62 -22.08 -0.47
C THR A 310 -28.29 -23.28 -1.32
N THR A 311 -27.07 -23.79 -1.17
CA THR A 311 -26.54 -24.94 -1.92
C THR A 311 -25.65 -25.79 -1.01
N THR A 312 -24.93 -26.74 -1.59
CA THR A 312 -24.00 -27.62 -0.88
C THR A 312 -22.58 -27.49 -1.42
N VAL A 313 -21.59 -27.66 -0.55
CA VAL A 313 -20.17 -27.76 -0.92
C VAL A 313 -19.95 -29.04 -1.74
N SER A 314 -19.44 -28.90 -2.97
CA SER A 314 -19.11 -30.04 -3.85
C SER A 314 -17.66 -30.47 -3.73
N ARG A 315 -16.75 -29.54 -3.40
CA ARG A 315 -15.33 -29.81 -3.15
C ARG A 315 -14.74 -28.86 -2.12
N VAL A 316 -13.75 -29.34 -1.37
CA VAL A 316 -12.88 -28.52 -0.51
C VAL A 316 -11.47 -28.61 -1.09
N VAL A 317 -10.81 -27.46 -1.25
CA VAL A 317 -9.50 -27.35 -1.92
C VAL A 317 -8.50 -26.67 -0.98
N THR A 318 -7.38 -27.34 -0.78
CA THR A 318 -6.27 -26.87 0.04
C THR A 318 -5.34 -25.93 -0.74
N GLY A 319 -4.54 -25.14 -0.02
CA GLY A 319 -3.50 -24.31 -0.63
C GLY A 319 -2.49 -25.14 -1.45
N GLY A 320 -2.12 -26.33 -0.96
CA GLY A 320 -1.23 -27.25 -1.66
C GLY A 320 -1.82 -27.77 -2.97
N GLU A 321 -3.11 -28.13 -2.98
CA GLU A 321 -3.81 -28.54 -4.21
C GLU A 321 -3.89 -27.40 -5.23
N LEU A 322 -4.25 -26.18 -4.82
CA LEU A 322 -4.26 -25.01 -5.72
C LEU A 322 -2.91 -24.81 -6.43
N LEU A 323 -1.81 -25.07 -5.72
CA LEU A 323 -0.47 -24.84 -6.24
C LEU A 323 0.04 -25.97 -7.13
N THR A 324 -0.37 -27.21 -6.86
CA THR A 324 0.26 -28.41 -7.42
C THR A 324 -0.64 -29.26 -8.32
N ASP A 325 -1.96 -29.19 -8.17
CA ASP A 325 -2.90 -29.96 -9.00
C ASP A 325 -2.98 -29.32 -10.41
N PRO A 326 -2.71 -30.09 -11.49
CA PRO A 326 -2.84 -29.60 -12.87
C PRO A 326 -4.22 -29.04 -13.21
N ALA A 327 -5.29 -29.43 -12.50
CA ALA A 327 -6.63 -28.89 -12.68
C ALA A 327 -6.71 -27.37 -12.45
N TYR A 328 -5.81 -26.82 -11.62
CA TYR A 328 -5.75 -25.40 -11.29
C TYR A 328 -4.61 -24.66 -12.01
N ALA A 329 -3.97 -25.28 -13.01
CA ALA A 329 -2.84 -24.66 -13.72
C ALA A 329 -3.24 -23.53 -14.70
N GLY A 330 -4.54 -23.41 -15.01
CA GLY A 330 -5.08 -22.42 -15.95
C GLY A 330 -4.91 -20.96 -15.50
N PRO A 331 -4.84 -20.00 -16.44
CA PRO A 331 -4.67 -18.58 -16.14
C PRO A 331 -5.78 -18.00 -15.24
N GLU A 332 -7.00 -18.52 -15.33
CA GLU A 332 -8.15 -18.13 -14.51
C GLU A 332 -7.94 -18.38 -13.01
N TYR A 333 -7.06 -19.33 -12.64
CA TYR A 333 -6.70 -19.62 -11.25
C TYR A 333 -5.46 -18.84 -10.78
N GLY A 334 -4.82 -18.05 -11.67
CA GLY A 334 -3.57 -17.37 -11.38
C GLY A 334 -3.61 -16.52 -10.10
N GLY A 335 -4.67 -15.74 -9.92
CA GLY A 335 -4.87 -14.93 -8.70
C GLY A 335 -4.97 -15.78 -7.43
N LEU A 336 -5.74 -16.87 -7.47
CA LEU A 336 -5.88 -17.79 -6.32
C LEU A 336 -4.57 -18.48 -5.97
N ARG A 337 -3.76 -18.85 -6.97
CA ARG A 337 -2.45 -19.46 -6.77
C ARG A 337 -1.42 -18.50 -6.20
N VAL A 338 -1.42 -17.25 -6.66
CA VAL A 338 -0.58 -16.19 -6.08
C VAL A 338 -0.94 -15.99 -4.62
N MET A 339 -2.23 -15.87 -4.29
CA MET A 339 -2.69 -15.74 -2.92
C MET A 339 -2.27 -16.94 -2.05
N ALA A 340 -2.49 -18.17 -2.51
CA ALA A 340 -2.07 -19.38 -1.80
C ALA A 340 -0.55 -19.43 -1.55
N SER A 341 0.25 -18.91 -2.47
CA SER A 341 1.71 -18.82 -2.31
C SER A 341 2.12 -17.79 -1.27
N LEU A 342 1.45 -16.63 -1.22
CA LEU A 342 1.79 -15.50 -0.36
C LEU A 342 1.34 -15.68 1.09
N MET A 343 0.23 -16.38 1.35
CA MET A 343 -0.35 -16.46 2.69
C MET A 343 0.39 -17.41 3.65
N SER A 344 1.40 -18.17 3.20
CA SER A 344 2.22 -19.11 3.99
C SER A 344 1.43 -20.03 4.94
N ALA A 345 0.14 -20.27 4.68
CA ALA A 345 -0.80 -20.83 5.66
C ALA A 345 -0.68 -22.36 5.85
N GLY A 346 0.41 -22.94 5.36
CA GLY A 346 0.65 -24.38 5.26
C GLY A 346 -0.08 -25.00 4.06
N PRO A 347 0.51 -26.00 3.38
CA PRO A 347 -0.09 -26.63 2.20
C PRO A 347 -1.43 -27.31 2.50
N ASP A 348 -1.67 -27.73 3.74
CA ASP A 348 -2.86 -28.49 4.14
C ASP A 348 -4.05 -27.61 4.52
N LEU A 349 -3.91 -26.28 4.57
CA LEU A 349 -5.03 -25.42 4.96
C LEU A 349 -6.10 -25.41 3.84
N PRO A 350 -7.37 -25.72 4.14
CA PRO A 350 -8.48 -25.52 3.21
C PRO A 350 -8.70 -24.03 2.90
N MET A 351 -8.33 -23.61 1.69
CA MET A 351 -8.35 -22.20 1.27
C MET A 351 -9.54 -21.87 0.36
N ALA A 352 -10.11 -22.87 -0.31
CA ALA A 352 -11.23 -22.67 -1.23
C ALA A 352 -12.23 -23.81 -1.17
N ILE A 353 -13.45 -23.53 -1.64
CA ILE A 353 -14.53 -24.51 -1.83
C ILE A 353 -15.13 -24.38 -3.23
N GLU A 354 -15.60 -25.48 -3.79
CA GLU A 354 -16.47 -25.45 -4.97
C GLU A 354 -17.93 -25.57 -4.53
N VAL A 355 -18.77 -24.71 -5.11
CA VAL A 355 -20.22 -24.66 -4.83
C VAL A 355 -20.99 -24.55 -6.14
N GLU A 356 -21.80 -25.56 -6.45
CA GLU A 356 -22.59 -25.58 -7.68
C GLU A 356 -23.89 -24.78 -7.54
N GLY A 357 -24.39 -24.25 -8.67
CA GLY A 357 -25.73 -23.68 -8.76
C GLY A 357 -25.86 -22.21 -8.33
N LEU A 358 -24.76 -21.46 -8.25
CA LEU A 358 -24.79 -20.04 -7.89
C LEU A 358 -25.37 -19.12 -8.98
N GLY A 359 -25.38 -19.56 -10.25
CA GLY A 359 -25.79 -18.72 -11.38
C GLY A 359 -24.77 -17.63 -11.71
N ASP A 360 -25.24 -16.53 -12.32
CA ASP A 360 -24.39 -15.48 -12.90
C ASP A 360 -24.17 -14.25 -11.99
N GLY A 361 -24.67 -14.30 -10.76
CA GLY A 361 -24.53 -13.20 -9.80
C GLY A 361 -23.07 -12.92 -9.42
N TYR A 362 -22.84 -11.74 -8.84
CA TYR A 362 -21.51 -11.24 -8.53
C TYR A 362 -20.92 -11.89 -7.27
N ARG A 363 -19.86 -12.69 -7.45
CA ARG A 363 -19.29 -13.56 -6.40
C ARG A 363 -18.33 -12.86 -5.45
N LEU A 364 -17.52 -11.92 -5.93
CA LEU A 364 -16.51 -11.26 -5.10
C LEU A 364 -17.18 -10.47 -3.96
N GLY A 365 -16.68 -10.61 -2.74
CA GLY A 365 -17.24 -10.00 -1.54
C GLY A 365 -18.52 -10.66 -1.00
N ALA A 366 -19.08 -11.66 -1.69
CA ALA A 366 -20.26 -12.40 -1.21
C ALA A 366 -19.97 -13.08 0.14
N GLY A 367 -20.93 -13.01 1.05
CA GLY A 367 -20.93 -13.76 2.30
C GLY A 367 -21.20 -15.24 2.05
N LEU A 368 -20.45 -16.08 2.75
CA LEU A 368 -20.47 -17.54 2.71
C LEU A 368 -20.77 -18.05 4.13
N GLN A 369 -22.04 -18.33 4.43
CA GLN A 369 -22.47 -18.79 5.74
C GLN A 369 -22.68 -20.30 5.74
N LEU A 370 -21.91 -21.01 6.57
CA LEU A 370 -22.04 -22.46 6.74
C LEU A 370 -23.29 -22.77 7.58
N LEU A 371 -24.24 -23.52 7.04
CA LEU A 371 -25.53 -23.81 7.67
C LEU A 371 -25.58 -25.18 8.37
N SER A 372 -24.74 -26.12 7.94
CA SER A 372 -24.62 -27.46 8.52
C SER A 372 -23.14 -27.85 8.71
N GLY A 373 -22.89 -29.11 9.07
CA GLY A 373 -21.53 -29.61 9.34
C GLY A 373 -20.93 -29.13 10.66
N LYS A 374 -19.64 -29.42 10.83
CA LYS A 374 -18.86 -29.00 12.02
C LYS A 374 -18.52 -27.51 12.00
N ALA A 375 -18.42 -26.93 10.80
CA ALA A 375 -18.20 -25.50 10.59
C ALA A 375 -19.47 -24.63 10.68
N LYS A 376 -20.63 -25.21 11.07
CA LYS A 376 -21.91 -24.50 11.14
C LYS A 376 -21.81 -23.18 11.90
N GLY A 377 -22.38 -22.13 11.33
CA GLY A 377 -22.42 -20.78 11.87
C GLY A 377 -21.22 -19.93 11.50
N ARG A 378 -20.16 -20.52 10.93
CA ARG A 378 -19.01 -19.75 10.45
C ARG A 378 -19.42 -18.88 9.27
N GLN A 379 -19.05 -17.60 9.35
CA GLN A 379 -19.22 -16.62 8.30
C GLN A 379 -17.86 -16.34 7.65
N LEU A 380 -17.81 -16.46 6.32
CA LEU A 380 -16.67 -16.07 5.51
C LEU A 380 -17.13 -15.11 4.40
N TYR A 381 -16.19 -14.49 3.70
CA TYR A 381 -16.42 -13.55 2.62
C TYR A 381 -15.52 -13.90 1.44
N CYS A 382 -16.10 -14.00 0.25
CA CYS A 382 -15.40 -14.37 -0.97
C CYS A 382 -14.30 -13.35 -1.31
N MET A 383 -13.06 -13.82 -1.32
CA MET A 383 -11.85 -13.03 -1.57
C MET A 383 -11.38 -13.13 -3.02
N GLY A 384 -11.82 -14.16 -3.73
CA GLY A 384 -11.42 -14.43 -5.11
C GLY A 384 -12.12 -15.69 -5.60
N HIS A 385 -12.32 -15.79 -6.91
CA HIS A 385 -13.02 -16.92 -7.50
C HIS A 385 -12.51 -17.25 -8.90
N ALA A 386 -12.66 -18.52 -9.27
CA ALA A 386 -12.48 -19.02 -10.64
C ALA A 386 -13.68 -19.93 -10.96
N GLY A 387 -14.63 -19.41 -11.74
CA GLY A 387 -15.93 -20.07 -11.90
C GLY A 387 -16.64 -20.23 -10.55
N ASP A 388 -16.91 -21.47 -10.17
CA ASP A 388 -17.60 -21.87 -8.93
C ASP A 388 -16.65 -22.23 -7.79
N LEU A 389 -15.33 -22.16 -8.02
CA LEU A 389 -14.32 -22.25 -6.97
C LEU A 389 -14.18 -20.90 -6.27
N LEU A 390 -14.52 -20.84 -4.98
CA LEU A 390 -14.48 -19.65 -4.16
C LEU A 390 -13.41 -19.78 -3.08
N SER A 391 -12.48 -18.84 -3.05
CA SER A 391 -11.61 -18.61 -1.89
C SER A 391 -12.24 -17.56 -0.99
N ALA A 392 -12.05 -17.71 0.32
CA ALA A 392 -12.68 -16.82 1.28
C ALA A 392 -11.87 -16.65 2.54
N ASP A 393 -12.15 -15.54 3.23
CA ASP A 393 -11.60 -15.23 4.53
C ASP A 393 -12.69 -14.69 5.46
N GLY A 394 -12.43 -14.61 6.76
CA GLY A 394 -13.38 -14.12 7.76
C GLY A 394 -12.71 -13.23 8.79
N VAL A 395 -13.37 -13.09 9.94
CA VAL A 395 -12.87 -12.31 11.09
C VAL A 395 -12.56 -13.23 12.27
N ALA A 396 -11.60 -12.85 13.10
CA ALA A 396 -11.21 -13.57 14.32
C ALA A 396 -10.99 -15.09 14.05
N GLU A 397 -11.65 -15.97 14.79
CA GLU A 397 -11.50 -17.42 14.63
C GLU A 397 -11.83 -17.90 13.19
N ALA A 398 -12.77 -17.25 12.50
CA ALA A 398 -13.11 -17.63 11.13
C ALA A 398 -11.96 -17.39 10.15
N ASN A 399 -11.13 -16.36 10.37
CA ASN A 399 -9.91 -16.11 9.60
C ASN A 399 -8.88 -17.23 9.77
N LEU A 400 -8.69 -17.67 11.02
CA LEU A 400 -7.72 -18.71 11.36
C LEU A 400 -8.16 -20.09 10.84
N LEU A 401 -9.45 -20.40 10.95
CA LEU A 401 -10.00 -21.68 10.55
C LEU A 401 -10.27 -21.76 9.05
N ARG A 402 -10.67 -20.66 8.39
CA ARG A 402 -11.16 -20.64 7.00
C ARG A 402 -12.16 -21.78 6.76
N PHE A 403 -11.86 -22.71 5.85
CA PHE A 403 -12.70 -23.88 5.56
C PHE A 403 -12.31 -25.16 6.33
N ARG A 404 -11.50 -25.08 7.40
CA ARG A 404 -11.27 -26.23 8.29
C ARG A 404 -12.60 -26.77 8.82
N ASP A 405 -12.75 -28.09 8.88
CA ASP A 405 -13.98 -28.77 9.29
C ASP A 405 -15.21 -28.57 8.38
N VAL A 406 -15.02 -28.01 7.18
CA VAL A 406 -16.02 -28.05 6.10
C VAL A 406 -15.85 -29.36 5.34
N GLU A 407 -16.95 -30.06 5.09
CA GLU A 407 -16.98 -31.33 4.38
C GLU A 407 -17.88 -31.24 3.12
N VAL A 408 -17.61 -32.09 2.12
CA VAL A 408 -18.48 -32.19 0.94
C VAL A 408 -19.89 -32.60 1.38
N GLY A 409 -20.89 -31.87 0.88
CA GLY A 409 -22.30 -32.02 1.25
C GLY A 409 -22.75 -31.09 2.38
N ASP A 410 -21.86 -30.35 3.03
CA ASP A 410 -22.25 -29.30 3.97
C ASP A 410 -23.06 -28.22 3.25
N GLU A 411 -24.14 -27.78 3.89
CA GLU A 411 -25.05 -26.76 3.38
C GLU A 411 -24.47 -25.37 3.64
N ILE A 412 -24.54 -24.51 2.64
CA ILE A 412 -23.98 -23.17 2.65
C ILE A 412 -24.97 -22.18 2.04
N HIS A 413 -25.07 -21.01 2.64
CA HIS A 413 -25.77 -19.87 2.08
C HIS A 413 -24.79 -18.86 1.51
N VAL A 414 -24.97 -18.50 0.24
CA VAL A 414 -24.21 -17.49 -0.47
C VAL A 414 -25.09 -16.27 -0.71
N ASP A 415 -24.78 -15.17 -0.03
CA ASP A 415 -25.51 -13.89 -0.11
C ASP A 415 -24.54 -12.72 -0.33
N ASN A 416 -24.85 -11.84 -1.29
CA ASN A 416 -24.04 -10.65 -1.55
C ASN A 416 -24.76 -9.32 -1.30
N ARG A 417 -25.98 -9.32 -0.75
CA ARG A 417 -26.76 -8.09 -0.52
C ARG A 417 -25.99 -7.04 0.28
N ARG A 418 -25.24 -7.45 1.30
CA ARG A 418 -24.40 -6.53 2.09
C ARG A 418 -23.28 -5.92 1.26
N PHE A 419 -22.60 -6.73 0.44
CA PHE A 419 -21.52 -6.24 -0.40
C PHE A 419 -22.02 -5.29 -1.51
N LEU A 420 -23.18 -5.57 -2.12
CA LEU A 420 -23.79 -4.68 -3.09
C LEU A 420 -24.21 -3.34 -2.47
N ALA A 421 -24.72 -3.35 -1.24
CA ALA A 421 -24.95 -2.12 -0.48
C ALA A 421 -23.64 -1.39 -0.17
N PHE A 422 -22.58 -2.13 0.20
CA PHE A 422 -21.25 -1.57 0.46
C PHE A 422 -20.64 -0.90 -0.76
N CYS A 423 -20.87 -1.40 -1.98
CA CYS A 423 -20.39 -0.73 -3.20
C CYS A 423 -20.85 0.74 -3.31
N TYR A 424 -21.98 1.12 -2.71
CA TYR A 424 -22.46 2.50 -2.70
C TYR A 424 -22.25 3.23 -1.37
N TYR A 425 -21.53 2.63 -0.43
CA TYR A 425 -21.32 3.15 0.93
C TYR A 425 -20.78 4.58 0.93
N TYR A 426 -19.88 4.89 -0.01
CA TYR A 426 -19.24 6.18 -0.19
C TYR A 426 -20.21 7.35 -0.41
N ARG A 427 -21.41 7.10 -0.94
CA ARG A 427 -22.45 8.13 -1.15
C ARG A 427 -23.12 8.57 0.15
N HIS A 428 -23.11 7.69 1.15
CA HIS A 428 -23.92 7.80 2.35
C HIS A 428 -23.10 8.01 3.63
N HIS A 429 -21.77 8.08 3.50
CA HIS A 429 -20.80 8.20 4.60
C HIS A 429 -19.73 9.25 4.28
N LEU A 430 -20.15 10.48 4.07
CA LEU A 430 -19.24 11.53 3.62
C LEU A 430 -18.23 11.91 4.71
N MET A 431 -16.95 11.91 4.33
CA MET A 431 -15.86 12.42 5.16
C MET A 431 -15.78 13.95 5.07
N ASP A 432 -15.24 14.59 6.10
CA ASP A 432 -14.95 16.05 6.12
C ASP A 432 -13.66 16.39 5.36
N GLU A 433 -13.48 15.80 4.18
CA GLU A 433 -12.31 15.97 3.31
C GLU A 433 -12.74 16.53 1.94
N PRO A 434 -11.91 17.36 1.28
CA PRO A 434 -12.24 17.96 -0.01
C PRO A 434 -12.59 16.95 -1.11
N ALA A 435 -12.03 15.73 -1.05
CA ALA A 435 -12.32 14.66 -2.00
C ALA A 435 -13.81 14.25 -2.04
N PHE A 436 -14.60 14.58 -1.01
CA PHE A 436 -16.03 14.29 -0.93
C PHE A 436 -16.93 15.48 -1.27
N ASP A 437 -16.38 16.65 -1.58
CA ASP A 437 -17.16 17.88 -1.80
C ASP A 437 -18.08 17.81 -3.02
N PHE A 438 -17.73 17.01 -4.03
CA PHE A 438 -18.59 16.79 -5.20
C PHE A 438 -19.94 16.12 -4.85
N LEU A 439 -20.01 15.43 -3.71
CA LEU A 439 -21.23 14.85 -3.14
C LEU A 439 -21.96 15.80 -2.18
N ARG A 440 -21.44 17.03 -1.99
CA ARG A 440 -21.97 18.08 -1.13
C ARG A 440 -22.09 19.44 -1.86
N PRO A 441 -22.84 19.53 -2.98
CA PRO A 441 -23.06 20.81 -3.63
C PRO A 441 -23.67 21.82 -2.63
N ASP A 442 -23.11 23.02 -2.58
CA ASP A 442 -23.45 24.08 -1.60
C ASP A 442 -23.40 23.63 -0.12
N GLY A 443 -22.51 22.68 0.19
CA GLY A 443 -22.35 22.12 1.53
C GLY A 443 -23.49 21.18 1.96
N ARG A 444 -24.37 20.76 1.03
CA ARG A 444 -25.50 19.88 1.32
C ARG A 444 -25.31 18.52 0.65
N PRO A 445 -25.39 17.40 1.40
CA PRO A 445 -25.23 16.08 0.82
C PRO A 445 -26.34 15.79 -0.21
N ILE A 446 -25.98 15.18 -1.33
CA ILE A 446 -26.93 14.74 -2.37
C ILE A 446 -27.81 13.58 -1.86
N TYR A 447 -27.20 12.66 -1.10
CA TYR A 447 -27.84 11.42 -0.63
C TYR A 447 -28.10 11.44 0.88
N PRO A 448 -29.05 10.64 1.39
CA PRO A 448 -29.20 10.40 2.83
C PRO A 448 -27.87 9.99 3.47
N GLN A 449 -27.53 10.61 4.60
CA GLN A 449 -26.26 10.38 5.30
C GLN A 449 -26.44 9.53 6.55
N ASN A 450 -25.45 8.70 6.81
CA ASN A 450 -25.31 7.84 7.98
C ASN A 450 -24.02 8.19 8.73
N ARG A 451 -23.85 7.63 9.92
CA ARG A 451 -22.66 7.87 10.73
C ARG A 451 -21.47 7.17 10.06
N VAL A 452 -20.41 7.93 9.79
CA VAL A 452 -19.14 7.37 9.30
C VAL A 452 -18.61 6.32 10.30
N PRO A 453 -18.30 5.10 9.84
CA PRO A 453 -17.77 4.05 10.71
C PRO A 453 -16.33 4.37 11.14
N THR A 454 -15.97 3.82 12.29
CA THR A 454 -14.62 3.89 12.82
C THR A 454 -13.79 2.71 12.37
N MET A 455 -12.48 2.92 12.29
CA MET A 455 -11.52 1.89 11.93
C MET A 455 -11.10 1.05 13.15
N SER A 456 -10.38 -0.04 12.90
CA SER A 456 -9.75 -0.87 13.94
C SER A 456 -8.89 -0.03 14.90
N PRO A 457 -8.92 -0.29 16.22
CA PRO A 457 -8.00 0.35 17.18
C PRO A 457 -6.53 0.15 16.80
N LEU A 458 -6.20 -0.98 16.14
CA LEU A 458 -4.86 -1.31 15.67
C LEU A 458 -4.30 -0.29 14.68
N MET A 459 -5.16 0.49 14.02
CA MET A 459 -4.74 1.55 13.10
C MET A 459 -4.39 2.86 13.84
N GLY A 460 -4.58 2.95 15.15
CA GLY A 460 -4.23 4.13 15.93
C GLY A 460 -5.23 5.29 15.84
N VAL A 461 -4.77 6.47 16.23
CA VAL A 461 -5.58 7.70 16.35
C VAL A 461 -5.51 8.58 15.11
N ALA A 462 -6.27 9.68 15.11
CA ALA A 462 -6.18 10.74 14.11
C ALA A 462 -4.87 11.55 14.24
N TYR A 463 -4.42 12.13 13.14
CA TYR A 463 -3.26 13.03 13.14
C TYR A 463 -3.63 14.41 13.63
N SER A 464 -2.64 15.15 14.11
CA SER A 464 -2.78 16.56 14.46
C SER A 464 -1.93 17.49 13.60
N GLY A 465 -0.85 17.00 12.99
CA GLY A 465 0.16 17.84 12.33
C GLY A 465 1.06 18.61 13.31
N GLN A 466 0.90 18.38 14.63
CA GLN A 466 1.67 19.02 15.71
C GLN A 466 2.73 18.06 16.25
N TYR A 467 4.00 18.40 16.03
CA TYR A 467 5.16 17.56 16.40
C TYR A 467 6.42 18.38 16.70
N GLU A 468 7.50 17.73 17.12
CA GLU A 468 8.85 18.29 17.09
C GLU A 468 9.71 17.48 16.11
N GLY A 469 10.85 18.04 15.65
CA GLY A 469 11.72 17.36 14.68
C GLY A 469 11.45 17.71 13.22
N LYS A 470 11.74 16.79 12.29
CA LYS A 470 11.56 16.96 10.83
C LYS A 470 10.78 15.79 10.23
N LEU A 471 9.94 16.05 9.23
CA LEU A 471 9.17 15.01 8.55
C LEU A 471 9.30 15.12 7.04
N LEU A 472 9.80 14.05 6.40
CA LEU A 472 9.87 13.91 4.94
C LEU A 472 8.87 12.84 4.51
N TRP A 473 7.76 13.26 3.90
CA TRP A 473 6.69 12.36 3.48
C TRP A 473 6.85 11.99 2.00
N VAL A 474 6.84 10.69 1.69
CA VAL A 474 6.89 10.19 0.30
C VAL A 474 5.53 9.63 -0.10
N HIS A 475 4.98 10.08 -1.24
CA HIS A 475 3.72 9.60 -1.79
C HIS A 475 3.83 9.17 -3.23
N HIS A 476 2.93 8.28 -3.63
CA HIS A 476 2.91 7.66 -4.94
C HIS A 476 1.74 8.17 -5.78
N THR A 477 1.95 8.28 -7.08
CA THR A 477 0.93 8.77 -8.02
C THR A 477 0.05 7.65 -8.61
N HIS A 478 0.48 6.39 -8.52
CA HIS A 478 -0.22 5.20 -9.05
C HIS A 478 -0.45 4.18 -7.93
N ASP A 479 -0.86 4.64 -6.75
CA ASP A 479 -1.14 3.76 -5.61
C ASP A 479 -2.65 3.49 -5.50
N ALA A 480 -3.07 2.28 -5.85
CA ALA A 480 -4.46 1.83 -5.78
C ALA A 480 -4.91 1.45 -4.36
N SER A 481 -4.00 1.39 -3.39
CA SER A 481 -4.32 1.06 -2.01
C SER A 481 -4.44 2.32 -1.13
N LEU A 482 -3.51 3.26 -1.28
CA LEU A 482 -3.41 4.52 -0.57
C LEU A 482 -3.42 5.66 -1.59
N TRP A 483 -4.63 6.08 -1.98
CA TRP A 483 -4.81 6.98 -3.11
C TRP A 483 -4.14 8.34 -2.92
N PRO A 484 -3.66 8.98 -4.00
CA PRO A 484 -2.89 10.22 -3.93
C PRO A 484 -3.45 11.31 -3.01
N PRO A 485 -4.76 11.66 -2.99
CA PRO A 485 -5.26 12.74 -2.16
C PRO A 485 -4.95 12.60 -0.65
N GLN A 486 -4.75 11.38 -0.15
CA GLN A 486 -4.47 11.15 1.27
C GLN A 486 -3.17 11.82 1.75
N GLY A 487 -2.17 11.97 0.87
CA GLY A 487 -0.93 12.67 1.20
C GLY A 487 -1.09 14.18 1.38
N LEU A 488 -2.13 14.75 0.78
CA LEU A 488 -2.44 16.18 0.86
C LEU A 488 -3.07 16.54 2.20
N VAL A 489 -3.79 15.58 2.81
CA VAL A 489 -4.52 15.78 4.06
C VAL A 489 -3.56 16.13 5.19
N TYR A 490 -2.43 15.42 5.31
CA TYR A 490 -1.43 15.72 6.33
C TYR A 490 -0.64 17.00 6.06
N GLU A 491 -0.26 17.25 4.79
CA GLU A 491 0.40 18.52 4.46
C GLU A 491 -0.47 19.72 4.87
N ALA A 492 -1.78 19.65 4.56
CA ALA A 492 -2.73 20.69 4.94
C ALA A 492 -2.79 20.87 6.47
N ALA A 493 -2.77 19.77 7.24
CA ALA A 493 -2.74 19.82 8.70
C ALA A 493 -1.49 20.53 9.24
N VAL A 494 -0.29 20.18 8.74
CA VAL A 494 0.95 20.83 9.18
C VAL A 494 0.95 22.32 8.87
N ARG A 495 0.49 22.69 7.67
CA ARG A 495 0.37 24.10 7.26
C ARG A 495 -0.64 24.86 8.11
N ALA A 496 -1.77 24.23 8.49
CA ALA A 496 -2.78 24.83 9.34
C ALA A 496 -2.27 25.08 10.77
N VAL A 497 -1.48 24.16 11.33
CA VAL A 497 -0.92 24.29 12.69
C VAL A 497 0.17 25.36 12.79
N ARG A 498 1.06 25.46 11.79
CA ARG A 498 2.29 26.29 11.89
C ARG A 498 2.30 27.54 11.02
N GLY A 499 1.44 27.60 10.01
CA GLY A 499 1.56 28.51 8.88
C GLY A 499 2.49 27.98 7.78
N PRO A 500 2.35 28.43 6.53
CA PRO A 500 3.04 27.84 5.37
C PRO A 500 4.57 27.90 5.42
N GLU A 501 5.14 28.99 5.93
CA GLU A 501 6.60 29.20 5.99
C GLU A 501 7.25 28.26 7.01
N ALA A 502 6.76 28.27 8.26
CA ALA A 502 7.26 27.40 9.33
C ALA A 502 6.98 25.91 9.06
N ALA A 503 5.90 25.58 8.35
CA ALA A 503 5.68 24.22 7.84
C ALA A 503 6.80 23.81 6.88
N GLY A 504 7.24 24.72 6.01
CA GLY A 504 8.36 24.49 5.11
C GLY A 504 9.68 24.18 5.83
N GLU A 505 9.91 24.68 7.03
CA GLU A 505 11.14 24.34 7.76
C GLU A 505 11.13 22.92 8.34
N ARG A 506 9.96 22.27 8.45
CA ARG A 506 9.76 21.05 9.23
C ARG A 506 9.14 19.91 8.45
N PHE A 507 8.46 20.20 7.34
CA PHE A 507 7.76 19.25 6.50
C PHE A 507 8.15 19.39 5.03
N ARG A 508 8.33 18.24 4.37
CA ARG A 508 8.55 18.13 2.93
C ARG A 508 7.73 16.96 2.38
N LEU A 509 6.98 17.21 1.31
CA LEU A 509 6.26 16.18 0.55
C LEU A 509 7.00 15.91 -0.76
N ARG A 510 7.19 14.63 -1.08
CA ARG A 510 7.85 14.15 -2.29
C ARG A 510 6.93 13.17 -3.00
N TRP A 511 6.67 13.43 -4.27
CA TRP A 511 5.89 12.55 -5.14
C TRP A 511 6.81 11.63 -5.96
N THR A 512 6.42 10.37 -6.03
CA THR A 512 7.02 9.34 -6.89
C THR A 512 6.02 9.01 -8.00
N GLU A 513 6.39 9.38 -9.22
CA GLU A 513 5.68 9.02 -10.45
C GLU A 513 5.81 7.52 -10.73
N ASN A 514 4.78 6.91 -11.31
CA ASN A 514 4.78 5.50 -11.72
C ASN A 514 5.07 4.50 -10.59
N ALA A 515 4.80 4.85 -9.33
CA ALA A 515 4.93 3.95 -8.19
C ALA A 515 3.55 3.53 -7.68
N GLU A 516 3.44 2.25 -7.32
CA GLU A 516 2.29 1.60 -6.70
C GLU A 516 2.59 1.25 -5.23
N HIS A 517 1.62 0.73 -4.50
CA HIS A 517 1.72 0.36 -3.10
C HIS A 517 2.84 -0.65 -2.81
N ILE A 518 3.07 -1.61 -3.71
CA ILE A 518 4.19 -2.55 -3.61
C ILE A 518 4.99 -2.61 -4.91
N PRO A 519 6.25 -3.08 -4.87
CA PRO A 519 7.08 -3.16 -6.08
C PRO A 519 6.45 -4.04 -7.18
N PRO A 520 6.69 -3.72 -8.46
CA PRO A 520 6.08 -4.40 -9.61
C PRO A 520 6.38 -5.90 -9.70
N ALA A 521 7.43 -6.38 -9.04
CA ALA A 521 7.78 -7.80 -8.98
C ALA A 521 6.71 -8.66 -8.26
N TYR A 522 5.85 -8.04 -7.44
CA TYR A 522 4.82 -8.70 -6.65
C TYR A 522 3.40 -8.43 -7.16
N LEU A 523 3.27 -7.71 -8.27
CA LEU A 523 2.00 -7.31 -8.85
C LEU A 523 1.64 -8.19 -10.05
N PRO A 524 0.35 -8.44 -10.31
CA PRO A 524 -0.08 -9.14 -11.52
C PRO A 524 0.29 -8.31 -12.75
N SER A 525 0.73 -8.99 -13.82
CA SER A 525 0.95 -8.39 -15.13
C SER A 525 -0.26 -8.57 -16.03
N ALA A 526 -0.46 -7.62 -16.95
CA ALA A 526 -1.41 -7.81 -18.01
C ALA A 526 -0.88 -8.85 -19.02
N PRO A 527 -1.74 -9.60 -19.71
CA PRO A 527 -1.29 -10.60 -20.68
C PRO A 527 -0.40 -10.05 -21.80
N ASP A 528 -0.52 -8.76 -22.08
CA ASP A 528 0.13 -8.08 -23.20
C ASP A 528 1.27 -7.13 -22.80
N ARG A 529 1.53 -6.96 -21.50
CA ARG A 529 2.66 -6.18 -20.98
C ARG A 529 2.94 -6.48 -19.50
N ALA A 530 4.21 -6.58 -19.15
CA ALA A 530 4.69 -6.75 -17.78
C ALA A 530 4.56 -5.47 -16.96
N THR A 531 4.20 -5.61 -15.68
CA THR A 531 3.94 -4.49 -14.74
C THR A 531 5.11 -3.54 -14.60
N SER A 532 6.34 -4.05 -14.65
CA SER A 532 7.59 -3.28 -14.61
C SER A 532 7.77 -2.32 -15.80
N THR A 533 6.91 -2.38 -16.82
CA THR A 533 6.92 -1.47 -17.97
C THR A 533 6.04 -0.22 -17.77
N TRP A 534 5.26 -0.11 -16.70
CA TRP A 534 4.58 1.14 -16.31
C TRP A 534 4.69 1.48 -14.84
N LEU A 535 5.07 0.53 -13.99
CA LEU A 535 5.35 0.76 -12.57
C LEU A 535 6.83 0.57 -12.27
N ILE A 536 7.33 1.35 -11.32
CA ILE A 536 8.72 1.32 -10.86
C ILE A 536 8.86 0.68 -9.49
N ASP A 537 10.06 0.18 -9.21
CA ASP A 537 10.50 -0.07 -7.84
C ASP A 537 10.85 1.25 -7.16
N TYR A 538 10.11 1.60 -6.12
CA TYR A 538 10.25 2.86 -5.38
C TYR A 538 11.28 2.78 -4.24
N LEU A 539 11.78 1.60 -3.88
CA LEU A 539 12.67 1.44 -2.73
C LEU A 539 13.95 2.30 -2.80
N PRO A 540 14.61 2.46 -3.97
CA PRO A 540 15.73 3.39 -4.07
C PRO A 540 15.37 4.85 -3.74
N VAL A 541 14.11 5.25 -3.95
CA VAL A 541 13.60 6.57 -3.55
C VAL A 541 13.49 6.66 -2.03
N ILE A 542 13.01 5.61 -1.35
CA ILE A 542 12.92 5.56 0.11
C ILE A 542 14.31 5.61 0.74
N GLU A 543 15.25 4.80 0.26
CA GLU A 543 16.63 4.80 0.77
C GLU A 543 17.31 6.18 0.60
N GLN A 544 17.20 6.80 -0.57
CA GLN A 544 17.73 8.16 -0.75
C GLN A 544 17.01 9.18 0.12
N SER A 545 15.71 9.01 0.37
CA SER A 545 14.93 9.91 1.22
C SER A 545 15.30 9.77 2.70
N LEU A 546 15.66 8.58 3.18
CA LEU A 546 16.20 8.40 4.54
C LEU A 546 17.53 9.14 4.71
N LEU A 547 18.43 9.06 3.73
CA LEU A 547 19.67 9.85 3.73
C LEU A 547 19.41 11.36 3.71
N ASP A 548 18.46 11.80 2.87
CA ASP A 548 18.08 13.21 2.81
C ASP A 548 17.48 13.68 4.15
N LEU A 549 16.69 12.85 4.85
CA LEU A 549 16.15 13.14 6.18
C LEU A 549 17.26 13.24 7.24
N VAL A 550 18.22 12.31 7.22
CA VAL A 550 19.41 12.35 8.09
C VAL A 550 20.19 13.65 7.87
N ALA A 551 20.49 14.00 6.62
CA ALA A 551 21.21 15.24 6.32
C ALA A 551 20.41 16.48 6.77
N TRP A 552 19.09 16.44 6.68
CA TRP A 552 18.24 17.55 7.13
C TRP A 552 18.23 17.73 8.64
N VAL A 553 18.09 16.63 9.38
CA VAL A 553 18.05 16.63 10.85
C VAL A 553 19.42 16.98 11.43
N GLU A 554 20.48 16.36 10.93
CA GLU A 554 21.82 16.45 11.54
C GLU A 554 22.62 17.66 11.05
N GLN A 555 22.41 18.07 9.79
CA GLN A 555 23.26 19.06 9.13
C GLN A 555 22.48 20.27 8.62
N GLY A 556 21.14 20.27 8.74
CA GLY A 556 20.29 21.34 8.23
C GLY A 556 20.20 21.39 6.69
N VAL A 557 20.63 20.33 6.00
CA VAL A 557 20.56 20.25 4.54
C VAL A 557 19.13 19.90 4.13
N GLU A 558 18.37 20.88 3.65
CA GLU A 558 16.96 20.66 3.33
C GLU A 558 16.75 19.69 2.16
N PRO A 559 15.81 18.75 2.26
CA PRO A 559 15.51 17.83 1.18
C PRO A 559 14.60 18.51 0.16
N ALA A 560 14.77 18.16 -1.11
CA ALA A 560 13.89 18.63 -2.18
C ALA A 560 12.50 18.00 -2.07
N GLY A 561 11.46 18.84 -2.07
CA GLY A 561 10.06 18.43 -2.26
C GLY A 561 9.67 18.45 -3.74
N SER A 562 8.49 17.92 -4.05
CA SER A 562 7.92 17.94 -5.40
C SER A 562 6.87 19.04 -5.54
N HIS A 563 6.85 19.72 -6.67
CA HIS A 563 5.75 20.62 -7.07
C HIS A 563 4.64 19.82 -7.76
N TYR A 564 3.38 20.20 -7.53
CA TYR A 564 2.21 19.56 -8.12
C TYR A 564 0.99 20.49 -8.07
N GLU A 565 -0.02 20.13 -8.86
CA GLU A 565 -1.38 20.66 -8.76
C GLU A 565 -2.32 19.53 -8.34
N PHE A 566 -3.29 19.82 -7.47
CA PHE A 566 -4.41 18.92 -7.21
C PHE A 566 -5.67 19.48 -7.86
N ARG A 567 -6.19 18.78 -8.89
CA ARG A 567 -7.41 19.16 -9.60
C ARG A 567 -8.16 17.93 -10.08
N ASP A 568 -9.49 18.00 -10.06
CA ASP A 568 -10.39 16.91 -10.52
C ASP A 568 -10.06 15.54 -9.89
N GLY A 569 -9.78 15.54 -8.58
CA GLY A 569 -9.39 14.36 -7.81
C GLY A 569 -7.97 13.84 -8.10
N ARG A 570 -7.18 14.49 -8.97
CA ARG A 570 -5.88 14.00 -9.43
C ARG A 570 -4.73 14.90 -9.00
N VAL A 571 -3.63 14.28 -8.61
CA VAL A 571 -2.31 14.92 -8.50
C VAL A 571 -1.66 14.99 -9.89
N VAL A 572 -1.32 16.20 -10.33
CA VAL A 572 -0.68 16.49 -11.62
C VAL A 572 0.72 17.03 -11.36
N LEU A 573 1.74 16.29 -11.82
CA LEU A 573 3.13 16.70 -11.73
C LEU A 573 3.55 17.52 -12.96
N PRO A 574 4.40 18.56 -12.82
CA PRO A 574 4.99 19.25 -13.95
C PRO A 574 5.76 18.31 -14.88
N ALA A 575 5.75 18.59 -16.19
CA ALA A 575 6.40 17.76 -17.20
C ALA A 575 7.92 17.99 -17.35
N ARG A 576 8.47 19.00 -16.67
CA ARG A 576 9.88 19.37 -16.73
C ARG A 576 10.54 19.16 -15.38
N ALA A 577 11.74 18.59 -15.36
CA ALA A 577 12.41 18.23 -14.11
C ALA A 577 12.72 19.46 -13.23
N ALA A 578 13.07 20.58 -13.85
CA ALA A 578 13.31 21.85 -13.16
C ALA A 578 12.06 22.43 -12.49
N GLU A 579 10.87 22.19 -13.06
CA GLU A 579 9.60 22.66 -12.50
C GLU A 579 9.04 21.66 -11.48
N ARG A 580 9.25 20.35 -11.69
CA ARG A 580 8.75 19.29 -10.82
C ARG A 580 9.49 19.23 -9.48
N GLY A 581 10.80 19.49 -9.48
CA GLY A 581 11.62 19.30 -8.28
C GLY A 581 11.70 17.83 -7.86
N GLY A 582 11.83 17.56 -6.57
CA GLY A 582 12.02 16.21 -6.03
C GLY A 582 13.36 15.59 -6.44
N ILE A 583 13.40 14.26 -6.49
CA ILE A 583 14.64 13.50 -6.81
C ILE A 583 14.49 12.57 -8.02
N GLN A 584 13.26 12.33 -8.48
CA GLN A 584 12.99 11.36 -9.53
C GLN A 584 13.26 11.97 -10.90
N PRO A 585 13.91 11.25 -11.83
CA PRO A 585 14.06 11.74 -13.20
C PRO A 585 12.69 11.82 -13.87
N VAL A 586 12.48 12.86 -14.68
CA VAL A 586 11.30 12.99 -15.53
C VAL A 586 11.62 12.36 -16.87
N VAL A 587 10.77 11.44 -17.33
CA VAL A 587 11.01 10.65 -18.54
C VAL A 587 9.80 10.77 -19.46
N SER A 588 10.07 10.94 -20.75
CA SER A 588 9.06 10.91 -21.81
C SER A 588 9.57 10.09 -22.99
N ALA A 589 8.65 9.45 -23.72
CA ALA A 589 8.99 8.65 -24.88
C ALA A 589 8.07 8.99 -26.06
N THR A 590 8.60 8.89 -27.28
CA THR A 590 7.84 9.03 -28.53
C THR A 590 8.22 7.94 -29.53
N VAL A 591 7.29 7.61 -30.42
CA VAL A 591 7.47 6.77 -31.60
C VAL A 591 7.07 7.59 -32.83
N ASP A 592 8.01 7.74 -33.77
CA ASP A 592 7.86 8.58 -34.97
C ASP A 592 7.33 10.00 -34.67
N GLY A 593 7.70 10.54 -33.49
CA GLY A 593 7.33 11.87 -33.02
C GLY A 593 6.00 11.97 -32.26
N GLY A 594 5.27 10.88 -32.05
CA GLY A 594 4.02 10.84 -31.26
C GLY A 594 4.03 9.78 -30.15
N GLU A 595 2.93 9.63 -29.43
CA GLU A 595 2.77 8.58 -28.40
C GLU A 595 2.34 7.21 -28.98
N ARG A 596 1.89 7.22 -30.24
CA ARG A 596 1.44 6.04 -30.98
C ARG A 596 1.90 6.08 -32.44
N ALA A 597 2.31 4.92 -32.95
CA ALA A 597 2.49 4.68 -34.37
C ALA A 597 1.66 3.47 -34.83
N GLU A 598 1.18 3.51 -36.07
CA GLU A 598 0.51 2.40 -36.73
C GLU A 598 1.22 2.10 -38.05
N VAL A 599 1.81 0.92 -38.16
CA VAL A 599 2.72 0.57 -39.25
C VAL A 599 2.53 -0.87 -39.72
N PRO A 600 2.74 -1.18 -41.01
CA PRO A 600 2.76 -2.57 -41.48
C PRO A 600 3.87 -3.39 -40.83
N ALA A 601 3.63 -4.69 -40.62
CA ALA A 601 4.67 -5.62 -40.17
C ALA A 601 5.93 -5.53 -41.03
N GLY A 602 7.10 -5.49 -40.37
CA GLY A 602 8.40 -5.31 -41.04
C GLY A 602 8.80 -3.86 -41.31
N THR A 603 7.95 -2.88 -40.99
CA THR A 603 8.30 -1.45 -41.07
C THR A 603 9.09 -1.04 -39.83
N ALA A 604 10.20 -0.31 -40.03
CA ALA A 604 10.97 0.25 -38.94
C ALA A 604 10.30 1.50 -38.37
N VAL A 605 10.26 1.62 -37.05
CA VAL A 605 9.83 2.83 -36.32
C VAL A 605 11.01 3.43 -35.57
N THR A 606 10.97 4.74 -35.34
CA THR A 606 11.96 5.46 -34.54
C THR A 606 11.40 5.79 -33.17
N LEU A 607 11.92 5.09 -32.16
CA LEU A 607 11.68 5.37 -30.76
C LEU A 607 12.62 6.47 -30.28
N ARG A 608 12.14 7.35 -29.42
CA ARG A 608 12.95 8.38 -28.76
C ARG A 608 12.58 8.47 -27.29
N VAL A 609 13.57 8.58 -26.42
CA VAL A 609 13.41 8.91 -25.01
C VAL A 609 14.09 10.25 -24.73
N ASP A 610 13.37 11.11 -24.01
CA ASP A 610 13.91 12.34 -23.42
C ASP A 610 13.78 12.22 -21.90
N ALA A 611 14.89 12.45 -21.20
CA ALA A 611 14.91 12.36 -19.74
C ALA A 611 15.75 13.45 -19.10
N GLU A 612 15.29 13.92 -17.94
CA GLU A 612 15.90 15.01 -17.18
C GLU A 612 15.87 14.74 -15.69
N VAL A 613 16.95 15.08 -15.01
CA VAL A 613 17.07 14.98 -13.56
C VAL A 613 16.79 16.36 -12.94
N PRO A 614 15.97 16.45 -11.87
CA PRO A 614 15.73 17.71 -11.19
C PRO A 614 17.04 18.39 -10.74
N PRO A 615 17.12 19.73 -10.72
CA PRO A 615 18.32 20.44 -10.25
C PRO A 615 18.75 19.97 -8.85
N GLY A 616 20.02 19.58 -8.71
CA GLY A 616 20.56 19.05 -7.45
C GLY A 616 20.18 17.60 -7.13
N ALA A 617 19.42 16.91 -7.99
CA ALA A 617 19.03 15.52 -7.80
C ALA A 617 20.08 14.48 -8.24
N GLY A 618 21.18 14.93 -8.84
CA GLY A 618 22.25 14.07 -9.35
C GLY A 618 22.23 14.00 -10.88
N THR A 619 22.53 12.83 -11.43
CA THR A 619 22.73 12.64 -12.89
C THR A 619 22.19 11.29 -13.37
N ILE A 620 21.91 11.20 -14.66
CA ILE A 620 21.49 9.97 -15.34
C ILE A 620 22.68 9.02 -15.43
N VAL A 621 22.49 7.77 -14.99
CA VAL A 621 23.55 6.75 -14.93
C VAL A 621 23.29 5.56 -15.85
N ALA A 622 22.03 5.31 -16.22
CA ALA A 622 21.65 4.28 -17.18
C ALA A 622 20.33 4.59 -17.88
N VAL A 623 20.21 4.15 -19.14
CA VAL A 623 18.98 4.11 -19.93
C VAL A 623 18.91 2.75 -20.61
N GLU A 624 17.75 2.11 -20.57
CA GLU A 624 17.52 0.79 -21.17
C GLU A 624 16.11 0.68 -21.74
N TRP A 625 15.95 -0.14 -22.77
CA TRP A 625 14.70 -0.32 -23.49
C TRP A 625 14.15 -1.73 -23.30
N ASP A 626 12.84 -1.78 -23.08
CA ASP A 626 12.01 -2.96 -23.24
C ASP A 626 11.16 -2.75 -24.50
N LEU A 627 11.43 -3.51 -25.55
CA LEU A 627 10.84 -3.25 -26.87
C LEU A 627 9.57 -4.06 -27.14
N ASP A 628 9.34 -5.13 -26.37
CA ASP A 628 8.28 -6.10 -26.60
C ASP A 628 7.22 -6.16 -25.50
N GLY A 629 7.39 -5.42 -24.40
CA GLY A 629 6.48 -5.42 -23.25
C GLY A 629 6.79 -6.52 -22.23
N SER A 630 7.89 -7.26 -22.36
CA SER A 630 8.26 -8.37 -21.46
C SER A 630 8.72 -7.92 -20.08
N GLY A 631 9.15 -6.66 -19.96
CA GLY A 631 9.77 -6.12 -18.74
C GLY A 631 11.21 -6.59 -18.53
N SER A 632 11.84 -7.16 -19.55
CA SER A 632 13.23 -7.66 -19.50
C SER A 632 14.27 -6.55 -19.59
N PHE A 633 13.92 -5.43 -20.22
CA PHE A 633 14.83 -4.28 -20.44
C PHE A 633 16.20 -4.67 -21.03
N ALA A 634 16.20 -5.60 -21.98
CA ALA A 634 17.42 -6.24 -22.49
C ALA A 634 18.27 -5.37 -23.44
N ASP A 635 17.85 -4.15 -23.77
CA ASP A 635 18.50 -3.28 -24.76
C ASP A 635 19.03 -1.99 -24.13
N PRO A 636 20.25 -2.00 -23.55
CA PRO A 636 20.85 -0.82 -22.95
C PRO A 636 21.19 0.24 -24.01
N ALA A 637 21.02 1.51 -23.66
CA ALA A 637 21.41 2.63 -24.49
C ALA A 637 22.73 3.26 -24.00
N ASP A 638 23.55 3.73 -24.94
CA ASP A 638 24.83 4.36 -24.65
C ASP A 638 24.63 5.77 -24.05
N VAL A 639 24.81 5.88 -22.74
CA VAL A 639 24.88 7.17 -22.03
C VAL A 639 26.35 7.59 -21.90
N VAL A 640 26.70 8.71 -22.53
CA VAL A 640 28.04 9.30 -22.46
C VAL A 640 28.18 10.14 -21.19
N GLY A 641 29.12 9.76 -20.32
CA GLY A 641 29.35 10.44 -19.03
C GLY A 641 28.19 10.24 -18.04
N THR A 642 27.90 11.28 -17.27
CA THR A 642 26.82 11.33 -16.27
C THR A 642 26.03 12.64 -16.43
N PRO A 643 25.23 12.77 -17.50
CA PRO A 643 24.53 14.01 -17.81
C PRO A 643 23.30 14.21 -16.91
N THR A 644 22.86 15.45 -16.75
CA THR A 644 21.58 15.77 -16.09
C THR A 644 20.39 15.69 -17.03
N ALA A 645 20.62 15.55 -18.35
CA ALA A 645 19.60 15.38 -19.36
C ALA A 645 20.12 14.56 -20.54
N VAL A 646 19.27 13.74 -21.14
CA VAL A 646 19.59 12.96 -22.35
C VAL A 646 18.42 12.99 -23.34
N SER A 647 18.77 12.84 -24.61
CA SER A 647 17.82 12.58 -25.70
C SER A 647 18.43 11.48 -26.57
N LEU A 648 17.81 10.30 -26.57
CA LEU A 648 18.34 9.10 -27.22
C LEU A 648 17.29 8.51 -28.16
N THR A 649 17.73 8.01 -29.31
CA THR A 649 16.86 7.39 -30.31
C THR A 649 17.23 5.93 -30.55
N ARG A 650 16.23 5.10 -30.83
CA ARG A 650 16.39 3.70 -31.19
C ARG A 650 15.47 3.37 -32.36
N THR A 651 16.01 2.75 -33.41
CA THR A 651 15.18 2.22 -34.50
C THR A 651 14.89 0.74 -34.22
N HIS A 652 13.64 0.33 -34.37
CA HIS A 652 13.23 -1.06 -34.20
C HIS A 652 12.18 -1.47 -35.24
N THR A 653 12.16 -2.75 -35.59
CA THR A 653 11.22 -3.33 -36.56
C THR A 653 10.47 -4.48 -35.92
N TYR A 654 9.13 -4.39 -35.95
CA TYR A 654 8.27 -5.44 -35.42
C TYR A 654 7.82 -6.38 -36.55
N PRO A 655 8.15 -7.68 -36.50
CA PRO A 655 7.89 -8.61 -37.60
C PRO A 655 6.47 -9.19 -37.60
N THR A 656 5.72 -9.10 -36.50
CA THR A 656 4.41 -9.73 -36.34
C THR A 656 3.33 -8.71 -36.00
N PRO A 657 2.12 -8.86 -36.58
CA PRO A 657 0.98 -8.03 -36.22
C PRO A 657 0.63 -8.06 -34.73
N GLY A 658 -0.03 -7.00 -34.28
CA GLY A 658 -0.52 -6.82 -32.92
C GLY A 658 -0.05 -5.52 -32.29
N THR A 659 -0.60 -5.22 -31.12
CA THR A 659 -0.20 -4.07 -30.30
C THR A 659 1.05 -4.42 -29.51
N ARG A 660 2.00 -3.50 -29.44
CA ARG A 660 3.24 -3.57 -28.65
C ARG A 660 3.41 -2.28 -27.86
N PHE A 661 4.03 -2.38 -26.70
CA PHE A 661 4.42 -1.24 -25.89
C PHE A 661 5.93 -1.22 -25.76
N ALA A 662 6.59 -0.25 -26.37
CA ALA A 662 8.01 -0.01 -26.16
C ALA A 662 8.19 0.93 -24.98
N THR A 663 9.05 0.58 -24.03
CA THR A 663 9.26 1.31 -22.78
C THR A 663 10.74 1.62 -22.60
N ALA A 664 11.06 2.87 -22.28
CA ALA A 664 12.37 3.25 -21.78
C ALA A 664 12.34 3.32 -20.25
N ARG A 665 13.34 2.73 -19.61
CA ARG A 665 13.62 2.92 -18.17
C ARG A 665 14.90 3.73 -18.01
N VAL A 666 14.83 4.73 -17.15
CA VAL A 666 15.93 5.66 -16.87
C VAL A 666 16.26 5.58 -15.40
N TRP A 667 17.55 5.49 -15.09
CA TRP A 667 18.08 5.50 -13.75
C TRP A 667 18.91 6.76 -13.54
N SER A 668 18.67 7.45 -12.42
CA SER A 668 19.53 8.53 -11.93
C SER A 668 20.14 8.18 -10.58
N HIS A 669 21.27 8.77 -10.25
CA HIS A 669 21.94 8.60 -8.96
C HIS A 669 22.44 9.95 -8.46
N ARG A 670 22.27 10.22 -7.16
CA ARG A 670 22.65 11.49 -6.50
C ARG A 670 24.08 11.91 -6.82
N ASP A 671 24.98 10.94 -6.69
CA ASP A 671 26.43 11.14 -6.83
C ASP A 671 26.94 10.84 -8.25
N GLY A 672 26.04 10.46 -9.17
CA GLY A 672 26.40 10.04 -10.53
C GLY A 672 27.18 8.74 -10.63
N ASP A 673 27.20 7.94 -9.57
CA ASP A 673 27.83 6.63 -9.56
C ASP A 673 27.07 5.64 -10.46
N ARG A 674 27.75 5.16 -11.50
CA ARG A 674 27.20 4.22 -12.49
C ARG A 674 27.26 2.78 -12.03
N ASP A 675 28.16 2.48 -11.09
CA ASP A 675 28.37 1.15 -10.53
C ASP A 675 27.55 0.94 -9.25
N ALA A 676 26.86 1.99 -8.78
CA ALA A 676 25.95 1.90 -7.65
C ALA A 676 24.89 0.80 -7.86
N VAL A 677 24.67 0.02 -6.81
CA VAL A 677 23.61 -1.00 -6.71
C VAL A 677 22.44 -0.55 -5.82
N HIS A 678 22.63 0.54 -5.08
CA HIS A 678 21.64 1.17 -4.21
C HIS A 678 21.31 2.58 -4.71
N ARG A 679 20.17 3.15 -4.28
CA ARG A 679 19.80 4.55 -4.56
C ARG A 679 19.79 4.94 -6.05
N ARG A 680 19.67 3.96 -6.94
CA ARG A 680 19.40 4.19 -8.36
C ARG A 680 17.93 4.55 -8.49
N ILE A 681 17.60 5.82 -8.66
CA ILE A 681 16.21 6.28 -8.71
C ILE A 681 15.67 6.05 -10.13
N PRO A 682 14.65 5.18 -10.31
CA PRO A 682 14.07 4.90 -11.61
C PRO A 682 12.95 5.85 -12.00
N ASN A 683 12.72 5.96 -13.31
CA ASN A 683 11.41 6.26 -13.88
C ASN A 683 11.27 5.58 -15.26
N VAL A 684 10.05 5.43 -15.75
CA VAL A 684 9.73 4.78 -17.03
C VAL A 684 8.81 5.66 -17.89
N ALA A 685 8.89 5.49 -19.21
CA ALA A 685 7.91 6.01 -20.14
C ALA A 685 7.73 5.03 -21.31
N SER A 686 6.49 4.86 -21.77
CA SER A 686 6.16 3.93 -22.86
C SER A 686 5.42 4.61 -24.01
N VAL A 687 5.47 3.96 -25.17
CA VAL A 687 4.74 4.33 -26.38
C VAL A 687 4.04 3.12 -26.98
N ARG A 688 2.97 3.36 -27.75
CA ARG A 688 2.18 2.30 -28.39
C ARG A 688 2.57 2.12 -29.85
N ILE A 689 2.81 0.88 -30.26
CA ILE A 689 3.03 0.52 -31.66
C ILE A 689 1.95 -0.48 -32.07
N VAL A 690 1.14 -0.12 -33.06
CA VAL A 690 0.13 -0.99 -33.66
C VAL A 690 0.69 -1.53 -34.97
N VAL A 691 1.00 -2.82 -35.00
CA VAL A 691 1.55 -3.48 -36.18
C VAL A 691 0.42 -4.15 -36.94
N THR A 692 0.19 -3.74 -38.18
CA THR A 692 -0.89 -4.24 -39.05
C THR A 692 -0.44 -5.32 -40.01
#